data_AF-A0A157RRP9-F1
#
_entry.id   AF-A0A157RRP9-F1
#
_cell.length_a   1.000
_cell.length_b   1.000
_cell.length_c   1.000
_cell.angle_alpha   90.00
_cell.angle_beta   90.00
_cell.angle_gamma   90.00
#
_symmetry.space_group_name_H-M   'P 1'
#
loop_
_entity.id
_entity.type
_entity.pdbx_description
1 polymer ?
#
loop_
_entity_poly.entity_id
_entity_poly.type
_entity_poly.pdbx_seq_one_letter_code
_entity_poly.pdbx_strand_id
1 'polypeptide(L)'
;MDRRKFLKWGSFLTVSVATTSLAGCGGSNDDDGNESGGESGGQTPPANGSITYSFPQGVASGDPRPDSIVLWTRIEGDAENAVPVKVELAYDEAFTQKVNLTDATINAEPDWDHTVRHKITNLLAGTTYYYRFTVGGTVSTVGRTRTAPAEAASVDELRFAFISCQDWSVNHWAAFDELVKEDLDFIVHLGDYVYETVGADFQSGVVESAHGKLTLPDGTVGADGATYATTLADYRTLYRSYRSDPRLQALHARFPMIAIWDDHEFSDDCWQDHQTYEVGDDETPRTARRRSANQAWFEFMPADVSLDLSNPSFNNIQIYRAFRFGKLASLVMTDQRLYRTDHVIAETEIGSEIGSRYFVPKALLAFEETTKMGGDPDNLTPVSILGDTQRAWWKRQMQNSTATWKLWGNEVSLLRMQVDGTRAVAGLMTQGLLALAPSLAGLASQINDALVQDLTDADKSETVAQTSFDNLTALLQGASVPSATITTIVGALTAQLPPSMLLNEYLLNVDQWDGFNAERKNMMAHLRDHGIQNVVALTGDIHAFFAGSVMADYDVATADLEPVMVDLVTAGVSSNSFFSYFKNVVDTNPAFAAARALIYSESAGVITNTFNDTLNLFNSNWMKYADTNAQGYAVVSLTESQLSCTFKKLKPLDGDQAPASPAVASQQVLTVAAGDPNVSVVLPV
;
A
#
# COMPACT_ATOMS: atom_id res chain seq x y z
N MET A 1 -5.31 -38.41 -13.35
CA MET A 1 -4.32 -37.32 -13.42
C MET A 1 -3.24 -37.71 -14.41
N ASP A 2 -3.11 -36.95 -15.50
CA ASP A 2 -2.08 -37.18 -16.51
C ASP A 2 -0.72 -36.70 -15.98
N ARG A 3 0.26 -37.60 -15.88
CA ARG A 3 1.61 -37.29 -15.40
C ARG A 3 2.33 -36.23 -16.26
N ARG A 4 1.91 -36.02 -17.52
CA ARG A 4 2.43 -34.91 -18.36
C ARG A 4 1.84 -33.55 -18.00
N LYS A 5 0.62 -33.49 -17.46
CA LYS A 5 0.08 -32.26 -16.87
C LYS A 5 0.80 -31.93 -15.56
N PHE A 6 1.12 -32.92 -14.73
CA PHE A 6 1.80 -32.69 -13.44
C PHE A 6 3.16 -31.96 -13.52
N LEU A 7 3.99 -32.22 -14.54
CA LEU A 7 5.29 -31.54 -14.71
C LEU A 7 5.19 -30.12 -15.31
N LYS A 8 4.07 -29.77 -15.97
CA LYS A 8 3.84 -28.42 -16.53
C LYS A 8 3.41 -27.38 -15.49
N TRP A 9 2.92 -27.81 -14.33
CA TRP A 9 2.29 -26.92 -13.34
C TRP A 9 3.28 -26.43 -12.27
N GLY A 10 4.56 -26.84 -12.35
CA GLY A 10 5.62 -26.41 -11.44
C GLY A 10 6.20 -25.01 -11.72
N SER A 11 5.95 -24.44 -12.91
CA SER A 11 6.22 -23.02 -13.17
C SER A 11 5.46 -22.53 -14.39
N PHE A 12 4.30 -21.88 -14.18
CA PHE A 12 3.65 -21.06 -15.22
C PHE A 12 4.55 -19.90 -15.69
N LEU A 13 5.60 -19.58 -14.92
CA LEU A 13 6.71 -18.75 -15.36
C LEU A 13 7.61 -19.55 -16.32
N THR A 14 7.67 -19.10 -17.57
CA THR A 14 8.59 -19.67 -18.58
C THR A 14 9.92 -18.90 -18.56
N VAL A 15 11.02 -19.53 -19.00
CA VAL A 15 12.36 -18.93 -18.94
C VAL A 15 13.08 -19.02 -20.28
N SER A 16 13.63 -17.91 -20.76
CA SER A 16 14.60 -17.86 -21.87
C SER A 16 15.96 -17.37 -21.42
N VAL A 17 16.99 -17.75 -22.16
CA VAL A 17 18.35 -17.24 -22.00
C VAL A 17 18.68 -16.32 -23.18
N ALA A 18 19.13 -15.10 -22.89
CA ALA A 18 19.70 -14.23 -23.92
C ALA A 18 21.07 -14.78 -24.36
N THR A 19 21.30 -14.90 -25.67
CA THR A 19 22.54 -15.41 -26.24
C THR A 19 23.36 -14.28 -26.84
N THR A 20 24.63 -14.21 -26.46
CA THR A 20 25.57 -13.20 -26.96
C THR A 20 26.16 -13.67 -28.29
N SER A 21 25.49 -13.36 -29.40
CA SER A 21 26.15 -13.35 -30.70
C SER A 21 26.77 -11.98 -30.93
N LEU A 22 28.10 -11.89 -31.01
CA LEU A 22 28.74 -10.78 -31.71
C LEU A 22 28.13 -10.70 -33.11
N ALA A 23 27.50 -9.59 -33.44
CA ALA A 23 26.99 -9.34 -34.78
C ALA A 23 28.19 -9.28 -35.75
N GLY A 24 28.53 -10.42 -36.35
CA GLY A 24 29.43 -10.47 -37.49
C GLY A 24 28.72 -9.87 -38.69
N CYS A 25 29.14 -8.69 -39.13
CA CYS A 25 28.78 -8.17 -40.45
C CYS A 25 29.30 -9.14 -41.52
N GLY A 26 28.41 -9.86 -42.18
CA GLY A 26 28.73 -10.72 -43.32
C GLY A 26 27.65 -10.61 -44.37
N GLY A 27 27.83 -9.70 -45.33
CA GLY A 27 27.01 -9.62 -46.54
C GLY A 27 27.65 -10.40 -47.68
N SER A 28 26.83 -11.15 -48.42
CA SER A 28 26.88 -11.34 -49.89
C SER A 28 25.81 -12.38 -50.31
N ASN A 29 24.82 -11.95 -51.09
CA ASN A 29 24.44 -12.46 -52.43
C ASN A 29 25.00 -13.85 -52.85
N ASP A 30 24.26 -14.82 -53.42
CA ASP A 30 23.34 -14.80 -54.59
C ASP A 30 22.53 -16.13 -54.75
N ASP A 31 21.35 -15.99 -55.39
CA ASP A 31 20.63 -16.82 -56.40
C ASP A 31 20.28 -18.34 -56.28
N ASP A 32 18.96 -18.55 -56.38
CA ASP A 32 18.13 -19.43 -57.23
C ASP A 32 18.43 -20.94 -57.44
N GLY A 33 17.38 -21.74 -57.18
CA GLY A 33 17.24 -23.13 -57.64
C GLY A 33 15.86 -23.73 -57.33
N ASN A 34 14.93 -23.54 -58.27
CA ASN A 34 13.58 -24.13 -58.30
C ASN A 34 13.62 -25.63 -58.66
N GLU A 35 12.99 -26.51 -57.87
CA GLU A 35 12.45 -27.79 -58.37
C GLU A 35 11.15 -28.20 -57.63
N SER A 36 10.23 -28.67 -58.46
CA SER A 36 8.83 -29.01 -58.22
C SER A 36 8.61 -30.46 -57.81
N GLY A 37 7.54 -30.71 -57.02
CA GLY A 37 6.66 -31.86 -57.23
C GLY A 37 6.33 -32.72 -56.00
N GLY A 38 5.04 -32.83 -55.67
CA GLY A 38 4.52 -33.90 -54.80
C GLY A 38 3.23 -33.56 -54.04
N GLU A 39 2.11 -33.37 -54.73
CA GLU A 39 0.78 -33.33 -54.10
C GLU A 39 0.37 -34.71 -53.57
N SER A 40 0.00 -34.77 -52.28
CA SER A 40 -0.71 -35.91 -51.69
C SER A 40 -1.68 -35.40 -50.62
N GLY A 41 -2.95 -35.25 -51.02
CA GLY A 41 -4.14 -35.48 -50.20
C GLY A 41 -4.11 -35.04 -48.73
N GLY A 42 -4.14 -33.74 -48.47
CA GLY A 42 -4.56 -33.18 -47.18
C GLY A 42 -5.97 -32.62 -47.31
N GLN A 43 -6.92 -33.19 -46.58
CA GLN A 43 -8.25 -32.61 -46.40
C GLN A 43 -8.08 -31.13 -45.98
N THR A 44 -8.59 -30.22 -46.80
CA THR A 44 -8.75 -28.81 -46.40
C THR A 44 -9.56 -28.77 -45.12
N PRO A 45 -9.00 -28.23 -44.01
CA PRO A 45 -9.80 -27.88 -42.84
C PRO A 45 -10.89 -26.91 -43.29
N PRO A 46 -12.10 -26.97 -42.70
CA PRO A 46 -13.13 -25.99 -43.00
C PRO A 46 -12.58 -24.59 -42.70
N ALA A 47 -13.02 -23.61 -43.50
CA ALA A 47 -12.67 -22.22 -43.31
C ALA A 47 -13.17 -21.73 -41.94
N ASN A 48 -12.33 -21.84 -40.91
CA ASN A 48 -12.51 -21.11 -39.66
C ASN A 48 -12.26 -19.63 -39.97
N GLY A 49 -13.19 -18.76 -39.59
CA GLY A 49 -12.97 -17.32 -39.63
C GLY A 49 -11.63 -16.98 -38.97
N SER A 50 -10.86 -16.07 -39.57
CA SER A 50 -9.55 -15.68 -39.04
C SER A 50 -9.71 -15.16 -37.61
N ILE A 51 -9.19 -15.91 -36.62
CA ILE A 51 -9.12 -15.44 -35.24
C ILE A 51 -8.33 -14.13 -35.24
N THR A 52 -8.92 -13.07 -34.69
CA THR A 52 -8.24 -11.78 -34.54
C THR A 52 -7.69 -11.71 -33.13
N TYR A 53 -6.37 -11.58 -33.02
CA TYR A 53 -5.71 -11.48 -31.73
C TYR A 53 -5.47 -10.03 -31.32
N SER A 54 -5.55 -9.74 -30.02
CA SER A 54 -5.26 -8.44 -29.42
C SER A 54 -4.53 -8.57 -28.07
N PHE A 55 -4.02 -7.43 -27.57
CA PHE A 55 -3.34 -7.31 -26.28
C PHE A 55 -4.07 -6.28 -25.39
N PRO A 56 -5.28 -6.61 -24.89
CA PRO A 56 -6.21 -5.63 -24.32
C PRO A 56 -5.77 -5.01 -22.99
N GLN A 57 -4.84 -5.66 -22.27
CA GLN A 57 -4.25 -5.16 -21.02
C GLN A 57 -2.79 -4.67 -21.20
N GLY A 58 -2.37 -4.45 -22.45
CA GLY A 58 -1.03 -3.99 -22.77
C GLY A 58 0.08 -4.99 -22.40
N VAL A 59 1.26 -4.45 -22.12
CA VAL A 59 2.46 -5.20 -21.76
C VAL A 59 3.04 -4.67 -20.46
N ALA A 60 3.79 -5.49 -19.74
CA ALA A 60 4.48 -5.06 -18.52
C ALA A 60 5.83 -5.76 -18.35
N SER A 61 6.68 -5.18 -17.53
CA SER A 61 7.90 -5.82 -17.05
C SER A 61 8.05 -5.63 -15.55
N GLY A 62 8.82 -6.49 -14.89
CA GLY A 62 8.96 -6.40 -13.45
C GLY A 62 10.08 -7.24 -12.88
N ASP A 63 10.29 -7.04 -11.58
CA ASP A 63 11.36 -7.63 -10.79
C ASP A 63 12.75 -7.55 -11.45
N PRO A 64 13.26 -6.33 -11.72
CA PRO A 64 14.54 -6.16 -12.37
C PRO A 64 15.68 -6.72 -11.51
N ARG A 65 16.46 -7.60 -12.10
CA ARG A 65 17.71 -8.14 -11.56
C ARG A 65 18.90 -7.69 -12.41
N PRO A 66 20.15 -7.85 -11.93
CA PRO A 66 21.33 -7.55 -12.74
C PRO A 66 21.34 -8.27 -14.10
N ASP A 67 20.80 -9.49 -14.15
CA ASP A 67 20.89 -10.36 -15.31
C ASP A 67 19.53 -10.87 -15.79
N SER A 68 18.42 -10.41 -15.21
CA SER A 68 17.09 -10.88 -15.60
C SER A 68 15.97 -9.86 -15.45
N ILE A 69 14.90 -10.08 -16.21
CA ILE A 69 13.63 -9.36 -16.11
C ILE A 69 12.46 -10.33 -16.34
N VAL A 70 11.32 -10.10 -15.69
CA VAL A 70 10.06 -10.75 -16.04
C VAL A 70 9.32 -9.87 -17.03
N LEU A 71 8.87 -10.45 -18.15
CA LEU A 71 7.99 -9.81 -19.12
C LEU A 71 6.59 -10.42 -19.02
N TRP A 72 5.58 -9.57 -19.21
CA TRP A 72 4.17 -9.93 -19.05
C TRP A 72 3.30 -9.36 -20.18
N THR A 73 2.28 -10.11 -20.57
CA THR A 73 1.15 -9.65 -21.39
C THR A 73 -0.05 -10.56 -21.19
N ARG A 74 -1.25 -10.13 -21.60
CA ARG A 74 -2.43 -10.99 -21.80
C ARG A 74 -2.88 -10.96 -23.26
N ILE A 75 -3.33 -12.09 -23.78
CA ILE A 75 -3.78 -12.25 -25.17
C ILE A 75 -5.26 -12.54 -25.19
N GLU A 76 -5.99 -11.88 -26.09
CA GLU A 76 -7.38 -12.21 -26.41
C GLU A 76 -7.50 -12.63 -27.88
N GLY A 77 -8.37 -13.61 -28.18
CA GLY A 77 -8.55 -14.17 -29.52
C GLY A 77 -9.12 -15.58 -29.51
N ASP A 78 -8.25 -16.60 -29.35
CA ASP A 78 -8.68 -18.00 -29.20
C ASP A 78 -8.95 -18.31 -27.72
N ALA A 79 -10.22 -18.48 -27.37
CA ALA A 79 -10.64 -18.71 -25.98
C ALA A 79 -10.42 -20.16 -25.51
N GLU A 80 -10.27 -21.12 -26.41
CA GLU A 80 -10.29 -22.55 -26.07
C GLU A 80 -8.90 -23.17 -26.05
N ASN A 81 -8.00 -22.71 -26.93
CA ASN A 81 -6.71 -23.36 -27.15
C ASN A 81 -5.55 -22.53 -26.59
N ALA A 82 -4.44 -23.24 -26.37
CA ALA A 82 -3.16 -22.60 -26.09
C ALA A 82 -2.71 -21.75 -27.29
N VAL A 83 -2.30 -20.51 -27.03
CA VAL A 83 -1.92 -19.56 -28.08
C VAL A 83 -0.40 -19.40 -28.10
N PRO A 84 0.31 -19.77 -29.19
CA PRO A 84 1.74 -19.55 -29.31
C PRO A 84 2.04 -18.07 -29.55
N VAL A 85 2.79 -17.46 -28.64
CA VAL A 85 3.16 -16.05 -28.64
C VAL A 85 4.67 -15.93 -28.75
N LYS A 86 5.14 -15.14 -29.71
CA LYS A 86 6.57 -14.83 -29.85
C LYS A 86 6.92 -13.64 -28.96
N VAL A 87 8.00 -13.75 -28.20
CA VAL A 87 8.64 -12.67 -27.43
C VAL A 87 9.86 -12.17 -28.21
N GLU A 88 9.98 -10.86 -28.37
CA GLU A 88 11.17 -10.23 -28.94
C GLU A 88 11.74 -9.22 -27.94
N LEU A 89 13.08 -9.15 -27.88
CA LEU A 89 13.84 -8.21 -27.06
C LEU A 89 14.88 -7.50 -27.94
N ALA A 90 15.16 -6.23 -27.70
CA ALA A 90 16.11 -5.43 -28.46
C ALA A 90 16.79 -4.35 -27.59
N TYR A 91 17.91 -3.82 -28.08
CA TYR A 91 18.60 -2.68 -27.46
C TYR A 91 17.99 -1.33 -27.85
N ASP A 92 17.16 -1.30 -28.89
CA ASP A 92 16.53 -0.10 -29.44
C ASP A 92 15.03 -0.32 -29.70
N GLU A 93 14.25 0.75 -29.58
CA GLU A 93 12.80 0.74 -29.74
C GLU A 93 12.33 0.32 -31.13
N ALA A 94 13.16 0.55 -32.16
CA ALA A 94 12.86 0.18 -33.54
C ALA A 94 13.15 -1.31 -33.84
N PHE A 95 13.67 -2.08 -32.86
CA PHE A 95 14.05 -3.49 -33.00
C PHE A 95 15.06 -3.73 -34.14
N THR A 96 15.97 -2.79 -34.37
CA THR A 96 17.07 -2.94 -35.33
C THR A 96 18.25 -3.74 -34.76
N GLN A 97 18.41 -3.74 -33.44
CA GLN A 97 19.43 -4.46 -32.68
C GLN A 97 18.75 -5.49 -31.75
N LYS A 98 18.25 -6.57 -32.34
CA LYS A 98 17.57 -7.64 -31.59
C LYS A 98 18.54 -8.45 -30.73
N VAL A 99 18.05 -8.87 -29.56
CA VAL A 99 18.69 -9.85 -28.67
C VAL A 99 18.20 -11.24 -29.05
N ASN A 100 19.12 -12.18 -29.26
CA ASN A 100 18.77 -13.56 -29.59
C ASN A 100 18.35 -14.33 -28.33
N LEU A 101 17.19 -14.98 -28.37
CA LEU A 101 16.63 -15.79 -27.28
C LEU A 101 16.56 -17.26 -27.69
N THR A 102 16.88 -18.19 -26.77
CA THR A 102 16.87 -19.64 -27.04
C THR A 102 15.48 -20.21 -27.31
N ASP A 103 14.43 -19.69 -26.63
CA ASP A 103 13.04 -20.16 -26.72
C ASP A 103 12.07 -18.97 -26.80
N ALA A 104 12.11 -18.26 -27.93
CA ALA A 104 11.34 -17.03 -28.13
C ALA A 104 9.82 -17.24 -28.29
N THR A 105 9.32 -18.48 -28.36
CA THR A 105 7.87 -18.76 -28.50
C THR A 105 7.36 -19.50 -27.28
N ILE A 106 6.35 -18.92 -26.64
CA ILE A 106 5.73 -19.40 -25.41
C ILE A 106 4.23 -19.57 -25.61
N ASN A 107 3.64 -20.54 -24.92
CA ASN A 107 2.20 -20.75 -25.01
C ASN A 107 1.49 -19.98 -23.90
N ALA A 108 0.58 -19.10 -24.30
CA ALA A 108 -0.43 -18.53 -23.41
C ALA A 108 -1.56 -19.56 -23.26
N GLU A 109 -1.69 -20.13 -22.07
CA GLU A 109 -2.62 -21.25 -21.82
C GLU A 109 -3.97 -20.70 -21.29
N PRO A 110 -5.13 -21.25 -21.73
CA PRO A 110 -6.46 -20.80 -21.29
C PRO A 110 -6.68 -20.97 -19.78
N ASP A 111 -6.08 -22.00 -19.18
CA ASP A 111 -6.14 -22.26 -17.73
C ASP A 111 -5.60 -21.08 -16.89
N TRP A 112 -4.83 -20.17 -17.52
CA TRP A 112 -4.20 -18.99 -16.90
C TRP A 112 -4.67 -17.68 -17.54
N ASP A 113 -5.89 -17.67 -18.06
CA ASP A 113 -6.53 -16.52 -18.72
C ASP A 113 -5.69 -15.93 -19.88
N HIS A 114 -4.96 -16.81 -20.58
CA HIS A 114 -4.04 -16.47 -21.67
C HIS A 114 -3.06 -15.36 -21.30
N THR A 115 -2.70 -15.28 -20.02
CA THR A 115 -1.59 -14.46 -19.57
C THR A 115 -0.27 -15.12 -19.96
N VAL A 116 0.75 -14.30 -20.08
CA VAL A 116 2.13 -14.70 -20.35
C VAL A 116 2.97 -14.12 -19.23
N ARG A 117 3.75 -14.96 -18.58
CA ARG A 117 4.83 -14.57 -17.67
C ARG A 117 6.12 -15.24 -18.12
N HIS A 118 7.07 -14.43 -18.57
CA HIS A 118 8.29 -14.92 -19.18
C HIS A 118 9.52 -14.23 -18.59
N LYS A 119 10.35 -14.99 -17.88
CA LYS A 119 11.63 -14.51 -17.35
C LYS A 119 12.71 -14.64 -18.41
N ILE A 120 13.37 -13.54 -18.75
CA ILE A 120 14.57 -13.55 -19.59
C ILE A 120 15.79 -13.41 -18.68
N THR A 121 16.76 -14.30 -18.84
CA THR A 121 18.01 -14.35 -18.06
C THR A 121 19.23 -14.08 -18.94
N ASN A 122 20.41 -13.95 -18.32
CA ASN A 122 21.68 -13.65 -18.98
C ASN A 122 21.69 -12.29 -19.72
N LEU A 123 20.97 -11.31 -19.17
CA LEU A 123 20.96 -9.94 -19.64
C LEU A 123 22.17 -9.15 -19.12
N LEU A 124 22.49 -8.05 -19.79
CA LEU A 124 23.49 -7.10 -19.29
C LEU A 124 22.86 -6.28 -18.16
N ALA A 125 23.65 -6.02 -17.11
CA ALA A 125 23.20 -5.22 -15.96
C ALA A 125 23.07 -3.73 -16.30
N GLY A 126 22.18 -3.03 -15.58
CA GLY A 126 21.95 -1.59 -15.71
C GLY A 126 21.51 -1.13 -17.11
N THR A 127 21.03 -2.05 -17.94
CA THR A 127 20.83 -1.86 -19.38
C THR A 127 19.35 -1.70 -19.71
N THR A 128 19.03 -0.70 -20.53
CA THR A 128 17.68 -0.53 -21.09
C THR A 128 17.47 -1.50 -22.24
N TYR A 129 16.33 -2.18 -22.21
CA TYR A 129 15.87 -3.04 -23.30
C TYR A 129 14.47 -2.65 -23.73
N TYR A 130 14.14 -2.95 -24.98
CA TYR A 130 12.80 -2.83 -25.55
C TYR A 130 12.26 -4.22 -25.86
N TYR A 131 10.99 -4.45 -25.56
CA TYR A 131 10.36 -5.75 -25.74
C TYR A 131 8.97 -5.64 -26.36
N ARG A 132 8.56 -6.70 -27.07
CA ARG A 132 7.21 -6.82 -27.64
C ARG A 132 6.80 -8.27 -27.81
N PHE A 133 5.50 -8.48 -27.93
CA PHE A 133 4.90 -9.78 -28.20
C PHE A 133 4.29 -9.80 -29.61
N THR A 134 4.28 -10.96 -30.26
CA THR A 134 3.68 -11.15 -31.59
C THR A 134 2.89 -12.44 -31.65
N VAL A 135 1.65 -12.36 -32.13
CA VAL A 135 0.73 -13.50 -32.27
C VAL A 135 -0.16 -13.29 -33.49
N GLY A 136 -0.26 -14.30 -34.36
CA GLY A 136 -1.15 -14.25 -35.54
C GLY A 136 -0.98 -13.03 -36.46
N GLY A 137 0.21 -12.41 -36.49
CA GLY A 137 0.49 -11.17 -37.23
C GLY A 137 0.20 -9.87 -36.46
N THR A 138 -0.49 -9.92 -35.33
CA THR A 138 -0.65 -8.80 -34.41
C THR A 138 0.61 -8.61 -33.57
N VAL A 139 1.05 -7.35 -33.42
CA VAL A 139 2.18 -6.95 -32.56
C VAL A 139 1.64 -6.13 -31.40
N SER A 140 2.14 -6.39 -30.19
CA SER A 140 1.78 -5.60 -29.00
C SER A 140 2.34 -4.18 -29.07
N THR A 141 1.88 -3.31 -28.18
CA THR A 141 2.65 -2.10 -27.82
C THR A 141 4.08 -2.49 -27.46
N VAL A 142 5.05 -1.66 -27.84
CA VAL A 142 6.45 -1.83 -27.43
C VAL A 142 6.59 -1.38 -25.98
N GLY A 143 7.12 -2.26 -25.14
CA GLY A 143 7.52 -1.92 -23.79
C GLY A 143 9.01 -1.59 -23.71
N ARG A 144 9.38 -0.81 -22.69
CA ARG A 144 10.73 -0.50 -22.26
C ARG A 144 10.93 -1.06 -20.85
N THR A 145 12.10 -1.64 -20.62
CA THR A 145 12.50 -2.12 -19.29
C THR A 145 13.96 -1.79 -19.01
N ARG A 146 14.39 -1.95 -17.76
CA ARG A 146 15.78 -1.74 -17.35
C ARG A 146 16.18 -2.82 -16.34
N THR A 147 17.27 -3.53 -16.59
CA THR A 147 17.87 -4.45 -15.61
C THR A 147 18.50 -3.66 -14.47
N ALA A 148 18.53 -4.25 -13.26
CA ALA A 148 19.18 -3.60 -12.12
C ALA A 148 20.69 -3.45 -12.38
N PRO A 149 21.38 -2.48 -11.76
CA PRO A 149 22.84 -2.41 -11.81
C PRO A 149 23.48 -3.67 -11.21
N ALA A 150 24.67 -4.05 -11.70
CA ALA A 150 25.42 -5.16 -11.13
C ALA A 150 25.70 -4.92 -9.64
N GLU A 151 25.67 -5.96 -8.80
CA GLU A 151 25.70 -5.80 -7.33
C GLU A 151 26.91 -5.00 -6.79
N ALA A 152 28.05 -5.08 -7.47
CA ALA A 152 29.27 -4.36 -7.09
C ALA A 152 29.42 -2.97 -7.75
N ALA A 153 28.48 -2.57 -8.61
CA ALA A 153 28.54 -1.30 -9.32
C ALA A 153 28.38 -0.12 -8.35
N SER A 154 29.13 0.95 -8.61
CA SER A 154 28.83 2.27 -8.05
C SER A 154 27.65 2.86 -8.81
N VAL A 155 26.64 3.32 -8.07
CA VAL A 155 25.42 3.93 -8.60
C VAL A 155 25.35 5.32 -8.00
N ASP A 156 25.46 6.35 -8.85
CA ASP A 156 25.50 7.74 -8.40
C ASP A 156 24.13 8.19 -7.87
N GLU A 157 23.06 7.78 -8.56
CA GLU A 157 21.68 8.06 -8.19
C GLU A 157 20.79 6.88 -8.59
N LEU A 158 19.81 6.57 -7.74
CA LEU A 158 18.67 5.70 -8.07
C LEU A 158 17.38 6.51 -7.98
N ARG A 159 16.55 6.44 -9.02
CA ARG A 159 15.29 7.20 -9.11
C ARG A 159 14.12 6.24 -9.26
N PHE A 160 13.15 6.29 -8.36
CA PHE A 160 11.97 5.42 -8.44
C PHE A 160 10.74 6.12 -7.86
N ALA A 161 9.56 5.65 -8.22
CA ALA A 161 8.33 6.05 -7.53
C ALA A 161 7.78 4.88 -6.73
N PHE A 162 7.04 5.18 -5.67
CA PHE A 162 6.23 4.19 -4.96
C PHE A 162 4.79 4.67 -4.85
N ILE A 163 3.86 3.72 -5.03
CA ILE A 163 2.41 3.94 -5.13
C ILE A 163 1.65 2.82 -4.43
N SER A 164 0.40 3.10 -4.07
CA SER A 164 -0.58 2.13 -3.57
C SER A 164 -2.00 2.63 -3.88
N CYS A 165 -3.00 1.80 -3.61
CA CYS A 165 -4.40 2.19 -3.46
C CYS A 165 -4.97 2.97 -4.66
N GLN A 166 -5.27 2.22 -5.71
CA GLN A 166 -5.78 2.74 -6.97
C GLN A 166 -7.23 2.29 -7.21
N ASP A 167 -8.16 2.55 -6.29
CA ASP A 167 -9.56 2.13 -6.48
C ASP A 167 -10.14 2.66 -7.81
N TRP A 168 -10.63 1.74 -8.63
CA TRP A 168 -11.30 2.02 -9.90
C TRP A 168 -12.58 2.82 -9.73
N SER A 169 -13.27 2.64 -8.61
CA SER A 169 -14.60 3.18 -8.33
C SER A 169 -14.58 4.57 -7.70
N VAL A 170 -13.40 5.16 -7.54
CA VAL A 170 -13.21 6.43 -6.81
C VAL A 170 -12.28 7.35 -7.60
N ASN A 171 -12.64 8.64 -7.67
CA ASN A 171 -11.80 9.73 -8.16
C ASN A 171 -11.27 9.48 -9.59
N HIS A 172 -9.98 9.74 -9.86
CA HIS A 172 -9.38 9.62 -11.18
C HIS A 172 -7.93 9.11 -11.15
N TRP A 173 -7.44 8.61 -12.28
CA TRP A 173 -6.09 8.07 -12.46
C TRP A 173 -5.13 8.96 -13.26
N ALA A 174 -5.39 10.28 -13.30
CA ALA A 174 -4.46 11.27 -13.88
C ALA A 174 -3.04 11.22 -13.28
N ALA A 175 -2.87 10.59 -12.11
CA ALA A 175 -1.56 10.26 -11.53
C ALA A 175 -0.64 9.55 -12.53
N PHE A 176 -1.19 8.59 -13.30
CA PHE A 176 -0.42 7.79 -14.24
C PHE A 176 0.05 8.59 -15.45
N ASP A 177 -0.73 9.57 -15.91
CA ASP A 177 -0.29 10.52 -16.94
C ASP A 177 0.89 11.39 -16.48
N GLU A 178 0.99 11.69 -15.18
CA GLU A 178 2.12 12.43 -14.63
C GLU A 178 3.32 11.52 -14.36
N LEU A 179 3.10 10.35 -13.74
CA LEU A 179 4.14 9.37 -13.44
C LEU A 179 4.85 8.89 -14.71
N VAL A 180 4.13 8.68 -15.80
CA VAL A 180 4.73 8.24 -17.07
C VAL A 180 5.67 9.32 -17.65
N LYS A 181 5.64 10.57 -17.20
CA LYS A 181 6.57 11.62 -17.66
C LYS A 181 7.89 11.64 -16.86
N GLU A 182 7.93 10.98 -15.71
CA GLU A 182 9.12 10.93 -14.85
C GLU A 182 10.29 10.19 -15.52
N ASP A 183 11.50 10.45 -15.02
CA ASP A 183 12.70 9.67 -15.32
C ASP A 183 13.01 8.77 -14.14
N LEU A 184 12.57 7.51 -14.24
CA LEU A 184 12.60 6.50 -13.18
C LEU A 184 13.26 5.22 -13.69
N ASP A 185 13.96 4.55 -12.79
CA ASP A 185 14.53 3.22 -12.95
C ASP A 185 13.48 2.12 -12.83
N PHE A 186 12.53 2.28 -11.90
CA PHE A 186 11.43 1.35 -11.64
C PHE A 186 10.29 2.01 -10.85
N ILE A 187 9.16 1.30 -10.73
CA ILE A 187 8.03 1.61 -9.85
C ILE A 187 7.93 0.56 -8.75
N VAL A 188 7.64 0.96 -7.52
CA VAL A 188 7.23 0.07 -6.44
C VAL A 188 5.72 0.19 -6.23
N HIS A 189 4.99 -0.91 -6.27
CA HIS A 189 3.56 -0.95 -5.92
C HIS A 189 3.38 -1.68 -4.59
N LEU A 190 2.79 -1.00 -3.61
CA LEU A 190 2.76 -1.45 -2.21
C LEU A 190 1.48 -2.21 -1.82
N GLY A 191 0.50 -2.27 -2.72
CA GLY A 191 -0.73 -3.03 -2.53
C GLY A 191 -1.96 -2.24 -2.95
N ASP A 192 -3.13 -2.85 -2.87
CA ASP A 192 -4.40 -2.33 -3.38
C ASP A 192 -4.34 -1.95 -4.86
N TYR A 193 -3.73 -2.85 -5.64
CA TYR A 193 -3.73 -2.76 -7.09
C TYR A 193 -5.15 -2.96 -7.64
N VAL A 194 -5.95 -3.79 -6.98
CA VAL A 194 -7.38 -3.99 -7.23
C VAL A 194 -8.14 -3.88 -5.91
N TYR A 195 -9.42 -3.51 -5.98
CA TYR A 195 -10.39 -3.65 -4.90
C TYR A 195 -11.37 -4.77 -5.23
N GLU A 196 -11.62 -5.65 -4.25
CA GLU A 196 -12.48 -6.82 -4.36
C GLU A 196 -13.98 -6.50 -4.27
N THR A 197 -14.32 -5.26 -3.96
CA THR A 197 -15.69 -4.78 -3.77
C THR A 197 -16.19 -3.92 -4.93
N VAL A 198 -17.51 -3.96 -5.15
CA VAL A 198 -18.23 -3.06 -6.04
C VAL A 198 -19.39 -2.43 -5.28
N GLY A 199 -19.25 -1.14 -4.98
CA GLY A 199 -20.28 -0.35 -4.31
C GLY A 199 -20.30 -0.51 -2.78
N ALA A 200 -19.15 -0.79 -2.16
CA ALA A 200 -19.00 -0.73 -0.71
C ALA A 200 -19.06 0.72 -0.22
N ASP A 201 -19.48 0.93 1.04
CA ASP A 201 -19.72 2.26 1.60
C ASP A 201 -18.47 3.16 1.61
N PHE A 202 -17.28 2.58 1.75
CA PHE A 202 -16.02 3.33 1.69
C PHE A 202 -15.72 3.84 0.27
N GLN A 203 -16.27 3.22 -0.78
CA GLN A 203 -16.12 3.61 -2.20
C GLN A 203 -17.07 4.77 -2.52
N SER A 204 -16.84 5.90 -1.86
CA SER A 204 -17.75 7.04 -1.84
C SER A 204 -17.26 8.20 -2.72
N GLY A 205 -18.20 9.04 -3.16
CA GLY A 205 -17.90 10.20 -3.99
C GLY A 205 -18.13 9.96 -5.48
N VAL A 206 -17.40 10.68 -6.32
CA VAL A 206 -17.53 10.64 -7.78
C VAL A 206 -16.29 9.95 -8.36
N VAL A 207 -16.52 9.16 -9.41
CA VAL A 207 -15.48 8.52 -10.22
C VAL A 207 -15.47 9.15 -11.61
N GLU A 208 -14.30 9.25 -12.23
CA GLU A 208 -14.19 9.72 -13.60
C GLU A 208 -14.94 8.81 -14.59
N SER A 209 -15.52 9.42 -15.62
CA SER A 209 -16.28 8.72 -16.67
C SER A 209 -15.47 7.72 -17.49
N ALA A 210 -14.13 7.79 -17.45
CA ALA A 210 -13.25 6.81 -18.07
C ALA A 210 -13.35 5.43 -17.39
N HIS A 211 -13.78 5.37 -16.13
CA HIS A 211 -13.96 4.13 -15.39
C HIS A 211 -15.43 3.71 -15.40
N GLY A 212 -15.74 2.75 -16.27
CA GLY A 212 -17.07 2.15 -16.33
C GLY A 212 -17.40 1.35 -15.06
N LYS A 213 -18.69 1.22 -14.73
CA LYS A 213 -19.12 0.41 -13.58
C LYS A 213 -18.62 -1.04 -13.69
N LEU A 214 -17.97 -1.53 -12.65
CA LEU A 214 -17.53 -2.93 -12.56
C LEU A 214 -18.73 -3.87 -12.42
N THR A 215 -18.63 -5.05 -13.05
CA THR A 215 -19.59 -6.14 -12.90
C THR A 215 -18.82 -7.44 -12.69
N LEU A 216 -19.04 -8.08 -11.55
CA LEU A 216 -18.41 -9.35 -11.20
C LEU A 216 -19.27 -10.51 -11.74
N PRO A 217 -18.69 -11.48 -12.46
CA PRO A 217 -19.44 -12.58 -13.06
C PRO A 217 -20.13 -13.49 -12.04
N ASP A 218 -19.48 -13.77 -10.91
CA ASP A 218 -19.98 -14.66 -9.84
C ASP A 218 -20.15 -13.92 -8.49
N GLY A 219 -20.06 -12.59 -8.52
CA GLY A 219 -19.97 -11.74 -7.33
C GLY A 219 -21.04 -12.05 -6.27
N THR A 220 -20.63 -12.02 -5.01
CA THR A 220 -21.49 -12.29 -3.86
C THR A 220 -21.99 -10.99 -3.25
N VAL A 221 -23.30 -10.83 -3.11
CA VAL A 221 -23.89 -9.62 -2.51
C VAL A 221 -23.84 -9.73 -0.99
N GLY A 222 -23.23 -8.73 -0.33
CA GLY A 222 -23.16 -8.62 1.12
C GLY A 222 -24.42 -8.06 1.76
N ALA A 223 -24.46 -8.02 3.09
CA ALA A 223 -25.58 -7.48 3.86
C ALA A 223 -25.71 -5.95 3.73
N ASP A 224 -24.57 -5.29 3.49
CA ASP A 224 -24.43 -3.88 3.14
C ASP A 224 -24.96 -3.53 1.74
N GLY A 225 -25.23 -4.53 0.90
CA GLY A 225 -25.67 -4.36 -0.48
C GLY A 225 -24.55 -4.20 -1.50
N ALA A 226 -23.28 -4.21 -1.08
CA ALA A 226 -22.14 -4.24 -1.98
C ALA A 226 -21.99 -5.63 -2.60
N THR A 227 -21.24 -5.73 -3.70
CA THR A 227 -20.91 -7.01 -4.34
C THR A 227 -19.42 -7.31 -4.21
N TYR A 228 -19.08 -8.51 -3.77
CA TYR A 228 -17.74 -8.96 -3.43
C TYR A 228 -17.23 -10.03 -4.40
N ALA A 229 -15.97 -9.93 -4.82
CA ALA A 229 -15.29 -10.95 -5.61
C ALA A 229 -15.01 -12.19 -4.76
N THR A 230 -15.54 -13.35 -5.14
CA THR A 230 -15.38 -14.60 -4.39
C THR A 230 -14.84 -15.76 -5.21
N THR A 231 -14.81 -15.64 -6.54
CA THR A 231 -14.27 -16.66 -7.45
C THR A 231 -13.04 -16.17 -8.22
N LEU A 232 -12.27 -17.11 -8.79
CA LEU A 232 -11.17 -16.77 -9.70
C LEU A 232 -11.64 -15.94 -10.91
N ALA A 233 -12.87 -16.17 -11.40
CA ALA A 233 -13.41 -15.39 -12.51
C ALA A 233 -13.69 -13.94 -12.11
N ASP A 234 -14.10 -13.69 -10.87
CA ASP A 234 -14.26 -12.34 -10.32
C ASP A 234 -12.93 -11.62 -10.23
N TYR A 235 -11.92 -12.21 -9.58
CA TYR A 235 -10.61 -11.58 -9.44
C TYR A 235 -9.95 -11.33 -10.81
N ARG A 236 -10.02 -12.29 -11.75
CA ARG A 236 -9.54 -12.05 -13.12
C ARG A 236 -10.28 -10.90 -13.80
N THR A 237 -11.57 -10.73 -13.53
CA THR A 237 -12.36 -9.61 -14.06
C THR A 237 -11.87 -8.27 -13.50
N LEU A 238 -11.56 -8.20 -12.20
CA LEU A 238 -10.98 -7.01 -11.58
C LEU A 238 -9.65 -6.65 -12.24
N TYR A 239 -8.70 -7.58 -12.33
CA TYR A 239 -7.41 -7.30 -12.97
C TYR A 239 -7.54 -6.91 -14.45
N ARG A 240 -8.43 -7.55 -15.22
CA ARG A 240 -8.68 -7.17 -16.62
C ARG A 240 -9.23 -5.74 -16.72
N SER A 241 -10.16 -5.37 -15.85
CA SER A 241 -10.76 -4.03 -15.83
C SER A 241 -9.73 -2.98 -15.44
N TYR A 242 -9.03 -3.14 -14.32
CA TYR A 242 -8.03 -2.18 -13.86
C TYR A 242 -6.91 -2.01 -14.90
N ARG A 243 -6.38 -3.10 -15.44
CA ARG A 243 -5.35 -3.04 -16.49
C ARG A 243 -5.88 -2.61 -17.87
N SER A 244 -7.17 -2.39 -18.04
CA SER A 244 -7.72 -1.86 -19.29
C SER A 244 -7.53 -0.34 -19.43
N ASP A 245 -7.24 0.36 -18.32
CA ASP A 245 -6.97 1.79 -18.38
C ASP A 245 -5.68 2.07 -19.19
N PRO A 246 -5.75 2.91 -20.24
CA PRO A 246 -4.63 3.15 -21.12
C PRO A 246 -3.46 3.88 -20.43
N ARG A 247 -3.72 4.65 -19.37
CA ARG A 247 -2.69 5.37 -18.60
C ARG A 247 -1.90 4.38 -17.75
N LEU A 248 -2.58 3.43 -17.11
CA LEU A 248 -1.93 2.34 -16.39
C LEU A 248 -1.14 1.42 -17.34
N GLN A 249 -1.66 1.12 -18.52
CA GLN A 249 -0.91 0.37 -19.56
C GLN A 249 0.36 1.12 -19.99
N ALA A 250 0.28 2.44 -20.18
CA ALA A 250 1.45 3.25 -20.54
C ALA A 250 2.52 3.24 -19.43
N LEU A 251 2.12 3.27 -18.16
CA LEU A 251 3.05 3.17 -17.04
C LEU A 251 3.77 1.82 -17.02
N HIS A 252 3.02 0.72 -17.14
CA HIS A 252 3.57 -0.65 -17.20
C HIS A 252 4.48 -0.89 -18.41
N ALA A 253 4.15 -0.28 -19.55
CA ALA A 253 4.98 -0.37 -20.75
C ALA A 253 6.26 0.44 -20.61
N ARG A 254 6.34 1.46 -19.73
CA ARG A 254 7.51 2.35 -19.64
C ARG A 254 8.54 1.92 -18.60
N PHE A 255 8.09 1.35 -17.48
CA PHE A 255 8.94 1.06 -16.32
C PHE A 255 8.76 -0.38 -15.83
N PRO A 256 9.85 -1.03 -15.38
CA PRO A 256 9.71 -2.27 -14.61
C PRO A 256 9.05 -1.99 -13.26
N MET A 257 8.14 -2.87 -12.83
CA MET A 257 7.44 -2.76 -11.55
C MET A 257 7.90 -3.84 -10.56
N ILE A 258 8.12 -3.43 -9.31
CA ILE A 258 8.31 -4.31 -8.15
C ILE A 258 7.05 -4.20 -7.30
N ALA A 259 6.22 -5.23 -7.31
CA ALA A 259 4.91 -5.21 -6.65
C ALA A 259 4.82 -6.19 -5.48
N ILE A 260 4.11 -5.78 -4.43
CA ILE A 260 3.51 -6.64 -3.41
C ILE A 260 1.97 -6.43 -3.46
N TRP A 261 1.20 -7.25 -2.74
CA TRP A 261 -0.23 -6.98 -2.49
C TRP A 261 -0.39 -6.28 -1.15
N ASP A 262 -1.60 -5.84 -0.87
CA ASP A 262 -2.12 -5.62 0.47
C ASP A 262 -3.37 -6.49 0.68
N ASP A 263 -4.40 -6.00 1.36
CA ASP A 263 -5.60 -6.74 1.72
C ASP A 263 -6.61 -6.82 0.58
N HIS A 264 -6.86 -5.74 -0.14
CA HIS A 264 -7.89 -5.66 -1.19
C HIS A 264 -7.63 -6.53 -2.42
N GLU A 265 -6.41 -7.08 -2.56
CA GLU A 265 -6.16 -8.20 -3.47
C GLU A 265 -6.93 -9.48 -3.09
N PHE A 266 -7.39 -9.61 -1.85
CA PHE A 266 -8.21 -10.70 -1.32
C PHE A 266 -9.50 -10.20 -0.64
N SER A 267 -9.38 -9.54 0.50
CA SER A 267 -10.48 -8.93 1.24
C SER A 267 -9.97 -7.88 2.21
N ASP A 268 -10.66 -6.74 2.31
CA ASP A 268 -10.42 -5.64 3.26
C ASP A 268 -9.97 -6.14 4.65
N ASP A 269 -8.90 -5.56 5.20
CA ASP A 269 -8.31 -5.83 6.52
C ASP A 269 -8.04 -7.32 6.84
N CYS A 270 -7.86 -8.17 5.82
CA CYS A 270 -7.72 -9.60 6.03
C CYS A 270 -6.51 -10.00 6.88
N TRP A 271 -6.61 -11.19 7.49
CA TRP A 271 -5.45 -11.95 7.94
C TRP A 271 -5.51 -13.36 7.35
N GLN A 272 -4.39 -13.79 6.75
CA GLN A 272 -4.26 -15.11 6.11
C GLN A 272 -5.35 -15.34 5.04
N ASP A 273 -6.31 -16.23 5.32
CA ASP A 273 -7.45 -16.52 4.47
C ASP A 273 -8.80 -16.19 5.12
N HIS A 274 -8.80 -15.33 6.14
CA HIS A 274 -9.99 -14.81 6.81
C HIS A 274 -10.34 -13.41 6.31
N GLN A 275 -11.64 -13.16 6.18
CA GLN A 275 -12.24 -11.87 5.81
C GLN A 275 -12.94 -11.30 7.04
N THR A 276 -13.12 -9.98 7.09
CA THR A 276 -13.53 -9.26 8.32
C THR A 276 -14.67 -8.26 8.08
N TYR A 277 -15.53 -8.51 7.10
CA TYR A 277 -16.61 -7.58 6.74
C TYR A 277 -17.70 -7.46 7.80
N GLU A 278 -17.94 -8.54 8.54
CA GLU A 278 -18.97 -8.63 9.58
C GLU A 278 -18.37 -9.19 10.86
N VAL A 279 -19.02 -8.90 11.99
CA VAL A 279 -18.61 -9.43 13.30
C VAL A 279 -18.64 -10.97 13.28
N GLY A 280 -17.47 -11.60 13.46
CA GLY A 280 -17.29 -13.04 13.48
C GLY A 280 -17.14 -13.71 12.10
N ASP A 281 -17.03 -12.93 11.02
CA ASP A 281 -16.78 -13.49 9.67
C ASP A 281 -15.41 -14.18 9.58
N ASP A 282 -14.47 -13.71 10.40
CA ASP A 282 -13.10 -14.20 10.56
C ASP A 282 -13.01 -15.54 11.33
N GLU A 283 -14.10 -16.02 11.94
CA GLU A 283 -14.13 -17.34 12.58
C GLU A 283 -14.09 -18.50 11.57
N THR A 284 -14.37 -18.22 10.28
CA THR A 284 -14.40 -19.24 9.22
C THR A 284 -13.45 -18.91 8.06
N PRO A 285 -12.42 -19.75 7.82
CA PRO A 285 -11.49 -19.51 6.72
C PRO A 285 -12.17 -19.58 5.35
N ARG A 286 -11.69 -18.72 4.44
CA ARG A 286 -12.12 -18.63 3.04
C ARG A 286 -10.99 -19.09 2.11
N THR A 287 -10.32 -20.19 2.45
CA THR A 287 -9.14 -20.71 1.73
C THR A 287 -9.32 -20.78 0.21
N ALA A 288 -10.50 -21.21 -0.27
CA ALA A 288 -10.77 -21.29 -1.72
C ALA A 288 -10.81 -19.91 -2.40
N ARG A 289 -11.36 -18.90 -1.73
CA ARG A 289 -11.38 -17.50 -2.17
C ARG A 289 -9.96 -16.92 -2.14
N ARG A 290 -9.22 -17.10 -1.04
CA ARG A 290 -7.81 -16.64 -0.95
C ARG A 290 -6.93 -17.24 -2.03
N ARG A 291 -7.09 -18.53 -2.34
CA ARG A 291 -6.35 -19.18 -3.43
C ARG A 291 -6.74 -18.65 -4.81
N SER A 292 -8.00 -18.28 -5.00
CA SER A 292 -8.47 -17.62 -6.23
C SER A 292 -7.84 -16.24 -6.41
N ALA A 293 -7.80 -15.44 -5.35
CA ALA A 293 -7.08 -14.16 -5.29
C ALA A 293 -5.59 -14.32 -5.59
N ASN A 294 -4.90 -15.22 -4.87
CA ASN A 294 -3.47 -15.51 -5.06
C ASN A 294 -3.16 -15.90 -6.52
N GLN A 295 -4.01 -16.74 -7.13
CA GLN A 295 -3.83 -17.15 -8.52
C GLN A 295 -4.02 -15.98 -9.48
N ALA A 296 -5.05 -15.15 -9.30
CA ALA A 296 -5.26 -13.98 -10.15
C ALA A 296 -4.11 -12.97 -10.04
N TRP A 297 -3.63 -12.67 -8.82
CA TRP A 297 -2.45 -11.82 -8.64
C TRP A 297 -1.23 -12.38 -9.37
N PHE A 298 -0.96 -13.68 -9.22
CA PHE A 298 0.13 -14.37 -9.89
C PHE A 298 0.00 -14.36 -11.42
N GLU A 299 -1.21 -14.37 -11.96
CA GLU A 299 -1.46 -14.29 -13.41
C GLU A 299 -1.21 -12.89 -13.96
N PHE A 300 -1.55 -11.84 -13.22
CA PHE A 300 -1.61 -10.46 -13.73
C PHE A 300 -0.46 -9.54 -13.30
N MET A 301 0.37 -9.96 -12.36
CA MET A 301 1.51 -9.18 -11.87
C MET A 301 2.85 -9.67 -12.44
N PRO A 302 3.74 -8.76 -12.91
CA PRO A 302 5.03 -9.13 -13.51
C PRO A 302 6.11 -9.46 -12.45
N ALA A 303 5.77 -10.26 -11.44
CA ALA A 303 6.68 -10.64 -10.35
C ALA A 303 7.42 -11.97 -10.66
N ASP A 304 8.65 -12.12 -10.18
CA ASP A 304 9.45 -13.35 -10.25
C ASP A 304 9.17 -14.23 -9.02
N VAL A 305 7.97 -14.80 -8.98
CA VAL A 305 7.48 -15.65 -7.89
C VAL A 305 6.93 -16.96 -8.44
N SER A 306 6.76 -17.95 -7.56
CA SER A 306 6.18 -19.26 -7.88
C SER A 306 4.86 -19.49 -7.13
N LEU A 307 3.92 -20.18 -7.77
CA LEU A 307 2.63 -20.58 -7.23
C LEU A 307 2.52 -22.10 -7.34
N ASP A 308 2.26 -22.77 -6.22
CA ASP A 308 2.05 -24.22 -6.17
C ASP A 308 0.56 -24.53 -6.01
N LEU A 309 -0.15 -24.69 -7.13
CA LEU A 309 -1.57 -25.05 -7.12
C LEU A 309 -1.84 -26.45 -6.54
N SER A 310 -0.82 -27.30 -6.38
CA SER A 310 -0.96 -28.61 -5.74
C SER A 310 -1.00 -28.51 -4.21
N ASN A 311 -0.44 -27.45 -3.64
CA ASN A 311 -0.57 -27.15 -2.21
C ASN A 311 -2.02 -26.72 -1.92
N PRO A 312 -2.78 -27.46 -1.08
CA PRO A 312 -4.17 -27.14 -0.81
C PRO A 312 -4.36 -25.92 0.12
N SER A 313 -3.32 -25.49 0.82
CA SER A 313 -3.33 -24.37 1.77
C SER A 313 -3.41 -23.00 1.06
N PHE A 314 -3.82 -21.96 1.78
CA PHE A 314 -3.70 -20.57 1.35
C PHE A 314 -2.24 -20.13 1.18
N ASN A 315 -1.30 -20.76 1.89
CA ASN A 315 0.15 -20.56 1.74
C ASN A 315 0.73 -21.27 0.50
N ASN A 316 0.04 -21.14 -0.64
CA ASN A 316 0.43 -21.76 -1.91
C ASN A 316 1.33 -20.87 -2.78
N ILE A 317 1.67 -19.67 -2.30
CA ILE A 317 2.52 -18.68 -2.96
C ILE A 317 3.38 -17.97 -1.90
N GLN A 318 4.53 -17.46 -2.32
CA GLN A 318 5.37 -16.57 -1.54
C GLN A 318 5.74 -15.36 -2.40
N ILE A 319 5.42 -14.16 -1.95
CA ILE A 319 5.71 -12.94 -2.72
C ILE A 319 6.76 -12.02 -2.09
N TYR A 320 7.08 -12.17 -0.80
CA TYR A 320 8.18 -11.43 -0.19
C TYR A 320 9.53 -11.80 -0.82
N ARG A 321 10.37 -10.80 -1.09
CA ARG A 321 11.63 -10.93 -1.85
C ARG A 321 12.50 -9.68 -1.70
N ALA A 322 13.79 -9.78 -2.01
CA ALA A 322 14.73 -8.67 -1.89
C ALA A 322 15.44 -8.37 -3.21
N PHE A 323 15.85 -7.12 -3.43
CA PHE A 323 16.51 -6.60 -4.64
C PHE A 323 17.79 -5.84 -4.29
N ARG A 324 18.70 -5.74 -5.26
CA ARG A 324 20.00 -5.08 -5.11
C ARG A 324 20.25 -4.13 -6.27
N PHE A 325 20.58 -2.87 -5.95
CA PHE A 325 20.89 -1.83 -6.92
C PHE A 325 22.31 -1.32 -6.68
N GLY A 326 23.28 -2.08 -7.19
CA GLY A 326 24.70 -1.83 -6.95
C GLY A 326 25.06 -1.79 -5.47
N LYS A 327 26.01 -0.94 -5.10
CA LYS A 327 26.38 -0.68 -3.71
C LYS A 327 25.45 0.31 -3.01
N LEU A 328 24.59 0.99 -3.75
CA LEU A 328 23.79 2.10 -3.22
C LEU A 328 22.63 1.61 -2.36
N ALA A 329 21.83 0.66 -2.84
CA ALA A 329 20.61 0.25 -2.14
C ALA A 329 20.34 -1.25 -2.21
N SER A 330 19.78 -1.77 -1.11
CA SER A 330 18.98 -2.99 -1.12
C SER A 330 17.53 -2.65 -0.82
N LEU A 331 16.58 -3.24 -1.54
CA LEU A 331 15.14 -3.13 -1.28
C LEU A 331 14.62 -4.47 -0.80
N VAL A 332 14.05 -4.53 0.41
CA VAL A 332 13.42 -5.72 0.98
C VAL A 332 11.90 -5.50 0.90
N MET A 333 11.19 -6.37 0.19
CA MET A 333 9.73 -6.39 0.12
C MET A 333 9.21 -7.46 1.06
N THR A 334 8.36 -7.10 2.03
CA THR A 334 7.68 -8.04 2.94
C THR A 334 6.24 -8.28 2.51
N ASP A 335 5.61 -9.32 3.04
CA ASP A 335 4.19 -9.64 2.85
C ASP A 335 3.53 -9.67 4.23
N GLN A 336 2.64 -8.72 4.48
CA GLN A 336 2.03 -8.45 5.78
C GLN A 336 0.61 -9.01 5.90
N ARG A 337 0.07 -9.65 4.87
CA ARG A 337 -1.30 -10.19 4.89
C ARG A 337 -1.34 -11.70 4.97
N LEU A 338 -0.46 -12.40 4.24
CA LEU A 338 -0.52 -13.86 4.18
C LEU A 338 0.01 -14.54 5.45
N TYR A 339 0.87 -13.86 6.20
CA TYR A 339 1.57 -14.44 7.37
C TYR A 339 1.18 -13.79 8.70
N ARG A 340 0.41 -12.70 8.68
CA ARG A 340 -0.05 -12.08 9.92
C ARG A 340 -0.99 -12.99 10.68
N THR A 341 -1.02 -12.83 11.99
CA THR A 341 -2.08 -13.34 12.82
C THR A 341 -3.29 -12.43 12.71
N ASP A 342 -4.40 -12.94 13.20
CA ASP A 342 -5.56 -12.17 13.59
C ASP A 342 -5.18 -10.94 14.44
N HIS A 343 -6.00 -9.88 14.34
CA HIS A 343 -5.89 -8.68 15.14
C HIS A 343 -5.85 -9.02 16.63
N VAL A 344 -5.22 -8.16 17.42
CA VAL A 344 -4.99 -8.47 18.85
C VAL A 344 -6.31 -8.54 19.63
N ILE A 345 -7.26 -7.66 19.30
CA ILE A 345 -8.58 -7.59 19.93
C ILE A 345 -9.59 -8.18 18.96
N ALA A 346 -10.30 -9.23 19.39
CA ALA A 346 -11.31 -9.87 18.56
C ALA A 346 -12.54 -8.97 18.39
N GLU A 347 -13.02 -8.83 17.14
CA GLU A 347 -14.22 -8.07 16.80
C GLU A 347 -15.46 -8.62 17.50
N THR A 348 -15.51 -9.93 17.78
CA THR A 348 -16.63 -10.58 18.48
C THR A 348 -16.75 -10.16 19.94
N GLU A 349 -15.65 -9.75 20.57
CA GLU A 349 -15.65 -9.24 21.96
C GLU A 349 -16.15 -7.80 22.04
N ILE A 350 -15.86 -6.99 21.01
CA ILE A 350 -16.24 -5.57 20.94
C ILE A 350 -17.61 -5.37 20.27
N GLY A 351 -17.94 -6.22 19.29
CA GLY A 351 -19.13 -6.13 18.45
C GLY A 351 -19.03 -5.13 17.29
N SER A 352 -17.82 -4.65 16.95
CA SER A 352 -17.56 -3.70 15.86
C SER A 352 -16.06 -3.66 15.55
N GLU A 353 -15.70 -3.17 14.36
CA GLU A 353 -14.33 -2.76 14.01
C GLU A 353 -13.82 -1.56 14.82
N ILE A 354 -14.74 -0.70 15.27
CA ILE A 354 -14.38 0.42 16.15
C ILE A 354 -14.18 -0.11 17.56
N GLY A 355 -12.97 0.07 18.10
CA GLY A 355 -12.53 -0.44 19.38
C GLY A 355 -11.75 -1.76 19.30
N SER A 356 -11.79 -2.45 18.16
CA SER A 356 -11.00 -3.68 17.89
C SER A 356 -9.89 -3.44 16.86
N ARG A 357 -10.16 -2.68 15.79
CA ARG A 357 -9.22 -2.34 14.71
C ARG A 357 -8.98 -0.84 14.56
N TYR A 358 -10.02 -0.04 14.75
CA TYR A 358 -9.95 1.42 14.61
C TYR A 358 -10.32 2.10 15.92
N PHE A 359 -9.66 3.21 16.23
CA PHE A 359 -9.90 3.96 17.47
C PHE A 359 -9.88 3.06 18.72
N VAL A 360 -8.79 2.32 18.89
CA VAL A 360 -8.61 1.31 19.93
C VAL A 360 -8.00 1.92 21.20
N PRO A 361 -8.58 1.70 22.40
CA PRO A 361 -7.95 2.13 23.64
C PRO A 361 -6.57 1.49 23.81
N LYS A 362 -5.53 2.30 23.89
CA LYS A 362 -4.13 1.85 23.92
C LYS A 362 -3.83 0.90 25.08
N ALA A 363 -4.41 1.18 26.25
CA ALA A 363 -4.23 0.33 27.44
C ALA A 363 -4.89 -1.05 27.28
N LEU A 364 -6.04 -1.12 26.60
CA LEU A 364 -6.70 -2.39 26.29
C LEU A 364 -5.85 -3.21 25.33
N LEU A 365 -5.39 -2.60 24.23
CA LEU A 365 -4.53 -3.29 23.27
C LEU A 365 -3.28 -3.86 23.95
N ALA A 366 -2.58 -3.07 24.78
CA ALA A 366 -1.38 -3.53 25.47
C ALA A 366 -1.64 -4.72 26.42
N PHE A 367 -2.80 -4.71 27.09
CA PHE A 367 -3.23 -5.82 27.95
C PHE A 367 -3.54 -7.08 27.14
N GLU A 368 -4.30 -6.96 26.06
CA GLU A 368 -4.65 -8.08 25.19
C GLU A 368 -3.43 -8.64 24.45
N GLU A 369 -2.52 -7.79 23.96
CA GLU A 369 -1.26 -8.20 23.34
C GLU A 369 -0.43 -9.05 24.31
N THR A 370 -0.24 -8.57 25.55
CA THR A 370 0.47 -9.31 26.59
C THR A 370 -0.19 -10.65 26.91
N THR A 371 -1.53 -10.67 26.95
CA THR A 371 -2.31 -11.88 27.21
C THR A 371 -2.19 -12.89 26.07
N LYS A 372 -2.30 -12.45 24.81
CA LYS A 372 -2.16 -13.27 23.60
C LYS A 372 -0.74 -13.87 23.49
N MET A 373 0.27 -13.16 24.00
CA MET A 373 1.65 -13.65 24.11
C MET A 373 1.90 -14.59 25.32
N GLY A 374 0.92 -14.78 26.20
CA GLY A 374 1.07 -15.59 27.42
C GLY A 374 1.99 -14.96 28.48
N GLY A 375 2.18 -13.64 28.43
CA GLY A 375 3.06 -12.88 29.33
C GLY A 375 4.56 -12.98 29.02
N ASP A 376 4.95 -13.69 27.96
CA ASP A 376 6.33 -13.77 27.50
C ASP A 376 6.58 -12.74 26.37
N PRO A 377 7.37 -11.68 26.60
CA PRO A 377 7.61 -10.63 25.60
C PRO A 377 8.36 -11.12 24.34
N ASP A 378 8.96 -12.31 24.37
CA ASP A 378 9.64 -12.90 23.22
C ASP A 378 8.72 -13.84 22.40
N ASN A 379 7.54 -14.18 22.91
CA ASN A 379 6.57 -15.03 22.23
C ASN A 379 5.74 -14.22 21.21
N LEU A 380 6.37 -13.87 20.10
CA LEU A 380 5.77 -13.00 19.07
C LEU A 380 4.82 -13.72 18.12
N THR A 381 4.89 -15.04 17.99
CA THR A 381 4.10 -15.82 17.02
C THR A 381 2.59 -15.52 17.08
N PRO A 382 1.94 -15.34 18.26
CA PRO A 382 0.51 -15.05 18.36
C PRO A 382 0.10 -13.61 18.01
N VAL A 383 1.06 -12.70 17.88
CA VAL A 383 0.88 -11.26 17.64
C VAL A 383 1.80 -10.80 16.52
N SER A 384 1.87 -11.61 15.46
CA SER A 384 2.84 -11.42 14.39
C SER A 384 2.17 -10.86 13.14
N ILE A 385 2.77 -9.87 12.49
CA ILE A 385 2.41 -9.38 11.17
C ILE A 385 3.21 -10.07 10.04
N LEU A 386 4.49 -10.41 10.25
CA LEU A 386 5.32 -11.06 9.22
C LEU A 386 5.32 -12.58 9.33
N GLY A 387 4.89 -13.13 10.47
CA GLY A 387 5.15 -14.51 10.85
C GLY A 387 6.65 -14.79 11.09
N ASP A 388 6.93 -15.90 11.78
CA ASP A 388 8.28 -16.19 12.29
C ASP A 388 9.34 -16.32 11.18
N THR A 389 8.98 -16.96 10.07
CA THR A 389 9.92 -17.25 8.97
C THR A 389 10.32 -15.97 8.23
N GLN A 390 9.34 -15.13 7.90
CA GLN A 390 9.61 -13.89 7.17
C GLN A 390 10.28 -12.85 8.09
N ARG A 391 9.89 -12.73 9.36
CA ARG A 391 10.59 -11.90 10.35
C ARG A 391 12.07 -12.27 10.44
N ALA A 392 12.38 -13.56 10.58
CA ALA A 392 13.76 -14.03 10.62
C ALA A 392 14.51 -13.77 9.30
N TRP A 393 13.82 -13.92 8.16
CA TRP A 393 14.38 -13.60 6.85
C TRP A 393 14.69 -12.10 6.71
N TRP A 394 13.78 -11.22 7.09
CA TRP A 394 13.96 -9.76 7.07
C TRP A 394 15.16 -9.35 7.91
N LYS A 395 15.29 -9.87 9.14
CA LYS A 395 16.43 -9.60 10.02
C LYS A 395 17.76 -9.96 9.36
N ARG A 396 17.81 -11.11 8.67
CA ARG A 396 18.99 -11.54 7.89
C ARG A 396 19.26 -10.63 6.70
N GLN A 397 18.22 -10.20 5.96
CA GLN A 397 18.40 -9.28 4.82
C GLN A 397 18.98 -7.95 5.28
N MET A 398 18.42 -7.36 6.34
CA MET A 398 18.89 -6.09 6.89
C MET A 398 20.32 -6.18 7.41
N GLN A 399 20.63 -7.25 8.17
CA GLN A 399 21.95 -7.45 8.76
C GLN A 399 23.04 -7.76 7.74
N ASN A 400 22.74 -8.54 6.70
CA ASN A 400 23.72 -8.95 5.70
C ASN A 400 23.92 -7.93 4.58
N SER A 401 23.05 -6.92 4.47
CA SER A 401 23.15 -5.94 3.39
C SER A 401 24.35 -5.00 3.59
N THR A 402 25.26 -5.04 2.63
CA THR A 402 26.40 -4.11 2.53
C THR A 402 26.06 -2.84 1.74
N ALA A 403 24.79 -2.61 1.39
CA ALA A 403 24.41 -1.40 0.65
C ALA A 403 24.48 -0.19 1.58
N THR A 404 24.68 0.99 1.01
CA THR A 404 24.56 2.24 1.76
C THR A 404 23.17 2.36 2.39
N TRP A 405 22.11 2.13 1.60
CA TRP A 405 20.72 2.22 2.03
C TRP A 405 20.02 0.86 2.08
N LYS A 406 19.16 0.68 3.09
CA LYS A 406 18.27 -0.47 3.24
C LYS A 406 16.84 0.03 3.14
N LEU A 407 16.24 -0.10 1.97
CA LEU A 407 14.85 0.23 1.74
C LEU A 407 13.97 -0.95 2.15
N TRP A 408 12.82 -0.66 2.75
CA TRP A 408 11.83 -1.66 3.14
C TRP A 408 10.48 -1.30 2.52
N GLY A 409 10.12 -1.96 1.42
CA GLY A 409 8.78 -1.84 0.86
C GLY A 409 7.82 -2.76 1.61
N ASN A 410 6.74 -2.20 2.14
CA ASN A 410 5.70 -2.94 2.82
C ASN A 410 4.37 -2.20 2.74
N GLU A 411 3.32 -2.87 3.16
CA GLU A 411 1.93 -2.49 2.98
C GLU A 411 1.55 -1.35 3.92
N VAL A 412 1.68 -1.57 5.23
CA VAL A 412 1.15 -0.68 6.27
C VAL A 412 2.21 0.17 6.98
N SER A 413 1.82 1.34 7.46
CA SER A 413 2.74 2.29 8.13
C SER A 413 3.27 1.80 9.48
N LEU A 414 4.53 2.12 9.77
CA LEU A 414 5.21 1.90 11.06
C LEU A 414 5.10 3.10 12.01
N LEU A 415 4.65 4.24 11.52
CA LEU A 415 4.47 5.45 12.33
C LEU A 415 3.29 5.29 13.27
N ARG A 416 3.55 5.50 14.57
CA ARG A 416 2.51 5.50 15.60
C ARG A 416 1.51 6.61 15.33
N MET A 417 0.23 6.27 15.30
CA MET A 417 -0.89 7.20 15.20
C MET A 417 -1.71 7.13 16.49
N GLN A 418 -1.37 7.98 17.44
CA GLN A 418 -2.09 8.06 18.71
C GLN A 418 -2.78 9.40 18.92
N VAL A 419 -3.84 9.37 19.73
CA VAL A 419 -4.56 10.54 20.22
C VAL A 419 -4.81 10.36 21.70
N ASP A 420 -4.44 11.35 22.51
CA ASP A 420 -4.86 11.40 23.91
C ASP A 420 -6.23 12.07 23.97
N GLY A 421 -7.28 11.25 24.10
CA GLY A 421 -8.66 11.69 24.10
C GLY A 421 -8.98 12.62 25.28
N THR A 422 -8.40 12.36 26.46
CA THR A 422 -8.55 13.24 27.62
C THR A 422 -7.99 14.62 27.35
N ARG A 423 -6.77 14.72 26.80
CA ARG A 423 -6.17 16.01 26.44
C ARG A 423 -6.89 16.69 25.28
N ALA A 424 -7.36 15.93 24.29
CA ALA A 424 -8.14 16.46 23.18
C ALA A 424 -9.44 17.10 23.67
N VAL A 425 -10.20 16.40 24.52
CA VAL A 425 -11.43 16.90 25.14
C VAL A 425 -11.13 18.13 26.00
N ALA A 426 -10.10 18.10 26.85
CA ALA A 426 -9.69 19.25 27.66
C ALA A 426 -9.38 20.48 26.78
N GLY A 427 -8.72 20.27 25.63
CA GLY A 427 -8.45 21.29 24.62
C GLY A 427 -9.72 21.93 24.07
N LEU A 428 -10.69 21.12 23.64
CA LEU A 428 -11.98 21.60 23.13
C LEU A 428 -12.78 22.35 24.22
N MET A 429 -12.80 21.83 25.45
CA MET A 429 -13.45 22.48 26.59
C MET A 429 -12.79 23.82 26.94
N THR A 430 -11.45 23.89 26.84
CA THR A 430 -10.69 25.13 27.03
C THR A 430 -11.08 26.16 25.97
N GLN A 431 -11.14 25.78 24.69
CA GLN A 431 -11.54 26.67 23.61
C GLN A 431 -12.98 27.18 23.80
N GLY A 432 -13.91 26.29 24.13
CA GLY A 432 -15.30 26.66 24.42
C GLY A 432 -15.42 27.64 25.60
N LEU A 433 -14.66 27.41 26.67
CA LEU A 433 -14.61 28.30 27.82
C LEU A 433 -14.05 29.68 27.45
N LEU A 434 -12.95 29.74 26.69
CA LEU A 434 -12.34 31.01 26.29
C LEU A 434 -13.23 31.81 25.32
N ALA A 435 -14.06 31.13 24.53
CA ALA A 435 -15.08 31.79 23.71
C ALA A 435 -16.18 32.45 24.56
N LEU A 436 -16.57 31.82 25.67
CA LEU A 436 -17.59 32.33 26.60
C LEU A 436 -17.03 33.38 27.58
N ALA A 437 -15.76 33.26 27.96
CA ALA A 437 -15.08 34.14 28.90
C ALA A 437 -13.70 34.61 28.37
N PRO A 438 -13.66 35.50 27.37
CA PRO A 438 -12.40 35.92 26.74
C PRO A 438 -11.40 36.57 27.70
N SER A 439 -11.86 37.11 28.84
CA SER A 439 -10.99 37.65 29.89
C SER A 439 -10.06 36.62 30.51
N LEU A 440 -10.35 35.32 30.36
CA LEU A 440 -9.53 34.22 30.86
C LEU A 440 -8.43 33.78 29.89
N ALA A 441 -8.31 34.41 28.72
CA ALA A 441 -7.34 34.01 27.69
C ALA A 441 -5.88 33.95 28.20
N GLY A 442 -5.51 34.80 29.16
CA GLY A 442 -4.18 34.77 29.79
C GLY A 442 -3.92 33.54 30.67
N LEU A 443 -4.94 32.73 30.96
CA LEU A 443 -4.87 31.50 31.73
C LEU A 443 -5.10 30.24 30.88
N ALA A 444 -5.09 30.36 29.55
CA ALA A 444 -5.48 29.27 28.64
C ALA A 444 -4.72 27.96 28.90
N SER A 445 -3.40 28.02 29.06
CA SER A 445 -2.58 26.83 29.34
C SER A 445 -2.93 26.22 30.70
N GLN A 446 -3.04 27.05 31.75
CA GLN A 446 -3.35 26.57 33.09
C GLN A 446 -4.76 25.98 33.18
N ILE A 447 -5.73 26.59 32.47
CA ILE A 447 -7.09 26.06 32.35
C ILE A 447 -7.05 24.69 31.67
N ASN A 448 -6.28 24.56 30.59
CA ASN A 448 -6.12 23.27 29.92
C ASN A 448 -5.52 22.23 30.85
N ASP A 449 -4.41 22.54 31.53
CA ASP A 449 -3.75 21.62 32.47
C ASP A 449 -4.68 21.20 33.60
N ALA A 450 -5.44 22.15 34.18
CA ALA A 450 -6.41 21.87 35.23
C ALA A 450 -7.56 20.97 34.74
N LEU A 451 -8.08 21.23 33.53
CA LEU A 451 -9.10 20.39 32.90
C LEU A 451 -8.58 18.99 32.57
N VAL A 452 -7.33 18.86 32.11
CA VAL A 452 -6.71 17.54 31.90
C VAL A 452 -6.69 16.76 33.21
N GLN A 453 -6.27 17.39 34.32
CA GLN A 453 -6.26 16.72 35.62
C GLN A 453 -7.67 16.32 36.06
N ASP A 454 -8.64 17.25 35.96
CA ASP A 454 -10.04 17.01 36.33
C ASP A 454 -10.70 15.89 35.51
N LEU A 455 -10.34 15.74 34.23
CA LEU A 455 -10.87 14.70 33.34
C LEU A 455 -10.11 13.37 33.47
N THR A 456 -8.83 13.40 33.82
CA THR A 456 -8.07 12.21 34.20
C THR A 456 -8.64 11.58 35.46
N ASP A 457 -8.96 12.40 36.46
CA ASP A 457 -9.51 11.97 37.75
C ASP A 457 -11.02 11.73 37.72
N ALA A 458 -11.68 11.98 36.59
CA ALA A 458 -13.12 11.80 36.44
C ALA A 458 -13.54 10.33 36.67
N ASP A 459 -14.73 10.14 37.25
CA ASP A 459 -15.37 8.84 37.31
C ASP A 459 -15.89 8.47 35.91
N LYS A 460 -15.36 7.37 35.37
CA LYS A 460 -15.64 6.85 34.03
C LYS A 460 -16.49 5.57 34.06
N SER A 461 -17.06 5.20 35.22
CA SER A 461 -17.86 3.97 35.35
C SER A 461 -19.21 4.03 34.63
N GLU A 462 -19.72 5.24 34.41
CA GLU A 462 -20.98 5.51 33.71
C GLU A 462 -20.75 5.84 32.23
N THR A 463 -21.81 5.91 31.42
CA THR A 463 -21.71 6.26 29.98
C THR A 463 -21.14 7.66 29.73
N VAL A 464 -21.44 8.61 30.62
CA VAL A 464 -20.91 9.99 30.58
C VAL A 464 -20.08 10.21 31.84
N ALA A 465 -18.87 10.71 31.66
CA ALA A 465 -17.93 10.89 32.75
C ALA A 465 -18.47 11.88 33.79
N GLN A 466 -18.10 11.70 35.05
CA GLN A 466 -18.47 12.60 36.14
C GLN A 466 -17.21 13.21 36.78
N THR A 467 -17.19 14.53 36.94
CA THR A 467 -16.09 15.25 37.60
C THR A 467 -16.60 16.49 38.32
N SER A 468 -16.00 16.81 39.46
CA SER A 468 -16.27 18.00 40.27
C SER A 468 -15.56 19.26 39.76
N PHE A 469 -14.61 19.11 38.81
CA PHE A 469 -13.76 20.19 38.33
C PHE A 469 -12.99 20.93 39.45
N ASP A 470 -12.43 20.17 40.39
CA ASP A 470 -11.77 20.73 41.58
C ASP A 470 -10.50 21.52 41.22
N ASN A 471 -9.71 21.04 40.25
CA ASN A 471 -8.48 21.70 39.83
C ASN A 471 -8.79 23.02 39.09
N LEU A 472 -9.76 22.99 38.16
CA LEU A 472 -10.20 24.19 37.47
C LEU A 472 -10.79 25.21 38.45
N THR A 473 -11.61 24.74 39.40
CA THR A 473 -12.21 25.60 40.43
C THR A 473 -11.14 26.28 41.27
N ALA A 474 -10.12 25.54 41.72
CA ALA A 474 -9.00 26.08 42.48
C ALA A 474 -8.20 27.13 41.67
N LEU A 475 -7.94 26.85 40.39
CA LEU A 475 -7.26 27.80 39.50
C LEU A 475 -8.04 29.11 39.36
N LEU A 476 -9.33 29.03 39.07
CA LEU A 476 -10.18 30.22 38.86
C LEU A 476 -10.34 31.04 40.15
N GLN A 477 -10.43 30.37 41.31
CA GLN A 477 -10.42 31.04 42.62
C GLN A 477 -9.10 31.77 42.87
N GLY A 478 -7.96 31.12 42.59
CA GLY A 478 -6.63 31.74 42.68
C GLY A 478 -6.47 32.95 41.76
N ALA A 479 -7.13 32.93 40.61
CA ALA A 479 -7.23 34.05 39.67
C ALA A 479 -8.28 35.12 40.06
N SER A 480 -8.89 35.03 41.24
CA SER A 480 -9.92 35.96 41.74
C SER A 480 -11.17 36.05 40.86
N VAL A 481 -11.53 34.98 40.16
CA VAL A 481 -12.80 34.90 39.41
C VAL A 481 -13.97 34.80 40.40
N PRO A 482 -15.05 35.59 40.26
CA PRO A 482 -16.18 35.55 41.21
C PRO A 482 -16.81 34.16 41.32
N SER A 483 -17.14 33.72 42.53
CA SER A 483 -17.69 32.38 42.78
C SER A 483 -18.95 32.08 41.95
N ALA A 484 -19.83 33.06 41.75
CA ALA A 484 -21.02 32.90 40.90
C ALA A 484 -20.64 32.59 39.44
N THR A 485 -19.60 33.24 38.91
CA THR A 485 -19.08 32.98 37.57
C THR A 485 -18.45 31.59 37.49
N ILE A 486 -17.71 31.17 38.51
CA ILE A 486 -17.15 29.80 38.58
C ILE A 486 -18.28 28.76 38.57
N THR A 487 -19.34 28.94 39.35
CA THR A 487 -20.50 28.03 39.32
C THR A 487 -21.16 27.96 37.94
N THR A 488 -21.28 29.09 37.24
CA THR A 488 -21.78 29.10 35.86
C THR A 488 -20.87 28.35 34.90
N ILE A 489 -19.55 28.57 34.99
CA ILE A 489 -18.55 27.88 34.16
C ILE A 489 -18.62 26.37 34.40
N VAL A 490 -18.51 25.94 35.66
CA VAL A 490 -18.54 24.51 36.03
C VAL A 490 -19.85 23.87 35.58
N GLY A 491 -21.00 24.51 35.81
CA GLY A 491 -22.29 24.00 35.36
C GLY A 491 -22.39 23.84 33.84
N ALA A 492 -21.81 24.76 33.07
CA ALA A 492 -21.76 24.67 31.61
C ALA A 492 -20.84 23.52 31.14
N LEU A 493 -19.69 23.34 31.78
CA LEU A 493 -18.74 22.26 31.47
C LEU A 493 -19.32 20.88 31.83
N THR A 494 -19.95 20.75 32.99
CA THR A 494 -20.64 19.50 33.39
C THR A 494 -21.72 19.11 32.38
N ALA A 495 -22.47 20.08 31.85
CA ALA A 495 -23.50 19.81 30.84
C ALA A 495 -22.95 19.38 29.46
N GLN A 496 -21.64 19.52 29.24
CA GLN A 496 -20.94 19.20 27.99
C GLN A 496 -19.93 18.05 28.15
N LEU A 497 -19.93 17.35 29.29
CA LEU A 497 -19.03 16.21 29.49
C LEU A 497 -19.25 15.15 28.40
N PRO A 498 -18.17 14.65 27.79
CA PRO A 498 -18.27 13.68 26.71
C PRO A 498 -18.67 12.29 27.24
N PRO A 499 -19.00 11.35 26.33
CA PRO A 499 -19.00 9.94 26.66
C PRO A 499 -17.68 9.52 27.31
N SER A 500 -17.75 8.72 28.38
CA SER A 500 -16.57 8.27 29.16
C SER A 500 -15.51 7.59 28.31
N MET A 501 -15.93 6.91 27.23
CA MET A 501 -15.01 6.28 26.28
C MET A 501 -14.01 7.31 25.72
N LEU A 502 -14.40 8.55 25.43
CA LEU A 502 -13.49 9.54 24.83
C LEU A 502 -12.36 10.00 25.77
N LEU A 503 -12.36 9.59 27.05
CA LEU A 503 -11.34 9.95 28.04
C LEU A 503 -10.27 8.84 28.21
N ASN A 504 -9.73 8.35 27.10
CA ASN A 504 -8.63 7.38 27.03
C ASN A 504 -7.56 7.83 26.01
N GLU A 505 -6.37 7.22 26.08
CA GLU A 505 -5.42 7.24 24.97
C GLU A 505 -5.84 6.20 23.92
N TYR A 506 -5.81 6.62 22.65
CA TYR A 506 -6.27 5.84 21.51
C TYR A 506 -5.19 5.64 20.48
N LEU A 507 -5.19 4.46 19.86
CA LEU A 507 -4.52 4.17 18.60
C LEU A 507 -5.55 4.23 17.48
N LEU A 508 -5.27 4.96 16.41
CA LEU A 508 -6.28 5.25 15.39
C LEU A 508 -6.54 4.09 14.44
N ASN A 509 -5.49 3.35 14.10
CA ASN A 509 -5.56 2.18 13.23
C ASN A 509 -4.56 1.12 13.74
N VAL A 510 -5.09 0.01 14.25
CA VAL A 510 -4.31 -1.14 14.73
C VAL A 510 -4.36 -2.33 13.76
N ASP A 511 -4.95 -2.16 12.56
CA ASP A 511 -4.64 -3.04 11.44
C ASP A 511 -3.18 -2.87 10.98
N GLN A 512 -2.62 -1.68 11.19
CA GLN A 512 -1.21 -1.37 10.94
C GLN A 512 -0.28 -1.89 12.05
N TRP A 513 1.02 -1.57 11.95
CA TRP A 513 2.03 -1.92 12.96
C TRP A 513 1.75 -1.42 14.39
N ASP A 514 0.80 -0.52 14.58
CA ASP A 514 0.31 -0.14 15.90
C ASP A 514 -0.43 -1.25 16.63
N GLY A 515 -1.03 -2.21 15.92
CA GLY A 515 -1.62 -3.43 16.49
C GLY A 515 -0.62 -4.55 16.75
N PHE A 516 0.58 -4.47 16.17
CA PHE A 516 1.62 -5.50 16.26
C PHE A 516 2.87 -4.94 16.96
N ASN A 517 2.65 -4.28 18.09
CA ASN A 517 3.61 -3.42 18.76
C ASN A 517 4.82 -4.22 19.28
N ALA A 518 4.59 -5.41 19.84
CA ALA A 518 5.65 -6.30 20.30
C ALA A 518 6.57 -6.73 19.16
N GLU A 519 6.02 -7.10 18.00
CA GLU A 519 6.84 -7.44 16.83
C GLU A 519 7.58 -6.20 16.28
N ARG A 520 6.92 -5.04 16.22
CA ARG A 520 7.59 -3.77 15.83
C ARG A 520 8.80 -3.49 16.71
N LYS A 521 8.64 -3.53 18.05
CA LYS A 521 9.74 -3.31 19.01
C LYS A 521 10.87 -4.31 18.79
N ASN A 522 10.54 -5.58 18.56
CA ASN A 522 11.53 -6.62 18.31
C ASN A 522 12.36 -6.38 17.03
N MET A 523 11.72 -5.85 15.98
CA MET A 523 12.40 -5.51 14.73
C MET A 523 13.24 -4.23 14.86
N MET A 524 12.73 -3.20 15.52
CA MET A 524 13.48 -1.96 15.75
C MET A 524 14.67 -2.20 16.68
N ALA A 525 14.50 -3.00 17.74
CA ALA A 525 15.60 -3.45 18.59
C ALA A 525 16.67 -4.19 17.78
N HIS A 526 16.28 -5.05 16.83
CA HIS A 526 17.25 -5.73 15.95
C HIS A 526 18.10 -4.75 15.14
N LEU A 527 17.50 -3.70 14.56
CA LEU A 527 18.23 -2.67 13.82
C LEU A 527 19.20 -1.91 14.73
N ARG A 528 18.69 -1.41 15.88
CA ARG A 528 19.48 -0.67 16.87
C ARG A 528 20.65 -1.49 17.40
N ASP A 529 20.37 -2.68 17.92
CA ASP A 529 21.34 -3.51 18.66
C ASP A 529 22.46 -4.03 17.74
N HIS A 530 22.22 -4.12 16.43
CA HIS A 530 23.20 -4.51 15.43
C HIS A 530 23.81 -3.31 14.66
N GLY A 531 23.47 -2.07 15.03
CA GLY A 531 23.99 -0.87 14.37
C GLY A 531 23.61 -0.76 12.89
N ILE A 532 22.45 -1.28 12.50
CA ILE A 532 21.96 -1.23 11.12
C ILE A 532 21.34 0.14 10.88
N GLN A 533 22.05 0.97 10.11
CA GLN A 533 21.66 2.35 9.78
C GLN A 533 21.12 2.45 8.34
N ASN A 534 20.64 3.65 7.97
CA ASN A 534 20.11 4.00 6.65
C ASN A 534 18.93 3.13 6.23
N VAL A 535 18.05 2.83 7.19
CA VAL A 535 16.83 2.07 6.94
C VAL A 535 15.68 3.04 6.67
N VAL A 536 14.98 2.86 5.55
CA VAL A 536 13.82 3.67 5.18
C VAL A 536 12.70 2.76 4.69
N ALA A 537 11.56 2.78 5.37
CA ALA A 537 10.34 2.13 4.93
C ALA A 537 9.63 2.98 3.87
N LEU A 538 9.02 2.28 2.93
CA LEU A 538 8.12 2.78 1.89
C LEU A 538 6.79 2.07 2.14
N THR A 539 5.75 2.81 2.50
CA THR A 539 4.46 2.27 2.97
C THR A 539 3.28 2.93 2.26
N GLY A 540 2.12 2.27 2.28
CA GLY A 540 0.87 2.69 1.63
C GLY A 540 -0.32 2.56 2.59
N ASP A 541 -1.38 1.89 2.13
CA ASP A 541 -2.62 1.55 2.85
C ASP A 541 -3.46 2.76 3.31
N ILE A 542 -2.90 3.61 4.17
CA ILE A 542 -3.67 4.59 4.96
C ILE A 542 -4.30 5.75 4.18
N HIS A 543 -4.12 5.81 2.85
CA HIS A 543 -4.63 6.86 1.97
C HIS A 543 -4.28 8.30 2.42
N ALA A 544 -3.05 8.49 2.92
CA ALA A 544 -2.51 9.78 3.32
C ALA A 544 -0.99 9.86 3.09
N PHE A 545 -0.47 11.08 2.97
CA PHE A 545 0.97 11.28 2.98
C PHE A 545 1.47 11.48 4.41
N PHE A 546 2.28 10.58 4.93
CA PHE A 546 2.99 10.75 6.20
C PHE A 546 4.50 10.58 6.04
N ALA A 547 5.25 11.23 6.91
CA ALA A 547 6.67 10.95 7.04
C ALA A 547 7.16 11.21 8.47
N GLY A 548 8.05 10.35 8.94
CA GLY A 548 8.57 10.45 10.30
C GLY A 548 9.65 9.43 10.63
N SER A 549 10.13 9.53 11.85
CA SER A 549 11.07 8.58 12.43
C SER A 549 10.33 7.45 13.14
N VAL A 550 10.70 6.21 12.86
CA VAL A 550 10.22 5.06 13.63
C VAL A 550 11.06 4.90 14.88
N MET A 551 10.39 4.87 16.04
CA MET A 551 11.03 4.78 17.34
C MET A 551 11.33 3.32 17.71
N ALA A 552 12.40 3.10 18.49
CA ALA A 552 12.71 1.80 19.07
C ALA A 552 11.54 1.28 19.93
N ASP A 553 10.96 2.20 20.70
CA ASP A 553 9.75 2.01 21.48
C ASP A 553 9.00 3.36 21.53
N TYR A 554 7.72 3.37 21.18
CA TYR A 554 6.87 4.57 21.25
C TYR A 554 6.26 4.80 22.65
N ASP A 555 6.30 3.79 23.52
CA ASP A 555 5.62 3.79 24.82
C ASP A 555 6.57 4.20 25.97
N VAL A 556 7.81 4.59 25.67
CA VAL A 556 8.75 5.18 26.64
C VAL A 556 8.49 6.68 26.82
N ALA A 557 9.09 7.26 27.86
CA ALA A 557 8.99 8.70 28.09
C ALA A 557 9.60 9.49 26.91
N THR A 558 9.06 10.67 26.61
CA THR A 558 9.50 11.49 25.47
C THR A 558 11.02 11.78 25.47
N ALA A 559 11.62 11.93 26.65
CA ALA A 559 13.06 12.17 26.79
C ALA A 559 13.93 10.95 26.42
N ASP A 560 13.33 9.75 26.39
CA ASP A 560 13.99 8.47 26.12
C ASP A 560 13.64 7.90 24.73
N LEU A 561 12.88 8.66 23.91
CA LEU A 561 12.56 8.25 22.55
C LEU A 561 13.84 8.15 21.71
N GLU A 562 13.99 7.01 21.03
CA GLU A 562 15.15 6.69 20.22
C GLU A 562 14.71 6.38 18.78
N PRO A 563 14.95 7.28 17.80
CA PRO A 563 14.65 7.02 16.40
C PRO A 563 15.63 5.99 15.81
N VAL A 564 15.11 5.00 15.10
CA VAL A 564 15.89 3.86 14.56
C VAL A 564 15.92 3.86 13.03
N MET A 565 14.82 4.25 12.41
CA MET A 565 14.67 4.31 10.95
C MET A 565 13.65 5.37 10.54
N VAL A 566 13.47 5.59 9.24
CA VAL A 566 12.44 6.47 8.70
C VAL A 566 11.33 5.66 8.05
N ASP A 567 10.10 6.16 8.11
CA ASP A 567 8.99 5.66 7.30
C ASP A 567 8.41 6.79 6.44
N LEU A 568 8.19 6.50 5.16
CA LEU A 568 7.64 7.39 4.14
C LEU A 568 6.38 6.73 3.56
N VAL A 569 5.23 7.32 3.87
CA VAL A 569 3.91 6.78 3.54
C VAL A 569 3.33 7.54 2.35
N THR A 570 3.00 6.83 1.26
CA THR A 570 2.33 7.44 0.10
C THR A 570 0.82 7.48 0.32
N ALA A 571 0.18 8.54 -0.16
CA ALA A 571 -1.26 8.54 -0.34
C ALA A 571 -1.67 7.53 -1.43
N GLY A 572 -2.95 7.17 -1.43
CA GLY A 572 -3.52 6.38 -2.51
C GLY A 572 -3.55 7.14 -3.83
N VAL A 573 -3.37 6.43 -4.94
CA VAL A 573 -3.47 7.00 -6.29
C VAL A 573 -4.84 7.63 -6.52
N SER A 574 -5.91 6.96 -6.08
CA SER A 574 -7.30 7.44 -6.28
C SER A 574 -8.24 7.18 -5.10
N SER A 575 -7.95 6.19 -4.25
CA SER A 575 -8.81 5.79 -3.14
C SER A 575 -9.18 6.96 -2.20
N ASN A 576 -10.32 6.83 -1.51
CA ASN A 576 -10.84 7.85 -0.61
C ASN A 576 -9.82 8.19 0.49
N SER A 577 -9.55 9.48 0.73
CA SER A 577 -8.51 9.91 1.66
C SER A 577 -8.81 9.53 3.11
N PHE A 578 -7.76 9.39 3.93
CA PHE A 578 -7.90 9.11 5.36
C PHE A 578 -8.83 10.10 6.09
N PHE A 579 -8.74 11.37 5.69
CA PHE A 579 -9.62 12.42 6.17
C PHE A 579 -11.09 12.14 5.83
N SER A 580 -11.41 11.69 4.62
CA SER A 580 -12.79 11.42 4.21
C SER A 580 -13.40 10.27 5.00
N TYR A 581 -12.62 9.23 5.33
CA TYR A 581 -13.03 8.15 6.21
C TYR A 581 -13.42 8.67 7.61
N PHE A 582 -12.49 9.35 8.30
CA PHE A 582 -12.77 9.86 9.65
C PHE A 582 -13.86 10.93 9.68
N LYS A 583 -13.97 11.73 8.62
CA LYS A 583 -15.07 12.67 8.48
C LYS A 583 -16.41 11.94 8.42
N ASN A 584 -16.52 10.87 7.63
CA ASN A 584 -17.73 10.06 7.56
C ASN A 584 -18.08 9.47 8.93
N VAL A 585 -17.10 8.95 9.66
CA VAL A 585 -17.30 8.39 11.01
C VAL A 585 -17.90 9.44 11.96
N VAL A 586 -17.32 10.64 12.07
CA VAL A 586 -17.84 11.67 13.00
C VAL A 586 -19.19 12.27 12.58
N ASP A 587 -19.59 12.10 11.32
CA ASP A 587 -20.87 12.58 10.80
C ASP A 587 -22.00 11.56 10.90
N THR A 588 -21.68 10.27 10.84
CA THR A 588 -22.67 9.20 10.79
C THR A 588 -22.78 8.43 12.10
N ASN A 589 -21.72 8.38 12.92
CA ASN A 589 -21.72 7.68 14.20
C ASN A 589 -21.94 8.65 15.38
N PRO A 590 -23.09 8.59 16.08
CA PRO A 590 -23.40 9.48 17.20
C PRO A 590 -22.39 9.44 18.35
N ALA A 591 -21.68 8.31 18.56
CA ALA A 591 -20.67 8.18 19.60
C ALA A 591 -19.45 9.10 19.36
N PHE A 592 -19.17 9.41 18.09
CA PHE A 592 -18.01 10.21 17.67
C PHE A 592 -18.36 11.65 17.26
N ALA A 593 -19.64 12.03 17.29
CA ALA A 593 -20.08 13.38 16.92
C ALA A 593 -19.36 14.48 17.73
N ALA A 594 -19.04 14.21 19.01
CA ALA A 594 -18.29 15.13 19.86
C ALA A 594 -16.82 15.31 19.45
N ALA A 595 -16.25 14.37 18.70
CA ALA A 595 -14.89 14.44 18.18
C ALA A 595 -14.79 15.20 16.85
N ARG A 596 -15.91 15.69 16.28
CA ARG A 596 -15.95 16.37 14.98
C ARG A 596 -14.85 17.43 14.82
N ALA A 597 -14.70 18.31 15.82
CA ALA A 597 -13.73 19.40 15.78
C ALA A 597 -12.26 18.95 15.70
N LEU A 598 -11.95 17.70 16.08
CA LEU A 598 -10.63 17.08 15.94
C LEU A 598 -10.36 16.61 14.51
N ILE A 599 -11.41 16.42 13.71
CA ILE A 599 -11.30 15.95 12.32
C ILE A 599 -11.49 17.11 11.35
N TYR A 600 -12.58 17.87 11.50
CA TYR A 600 -12.85 19.03 10.66
C TYR A 600 -13.63 20.12 11.39
N SER A 601 -13.55 21.33 10.84
CA SER A 601 -14.44 22.44 11.18
C SER A 601 -15.15 22.96 9.93
N GLU A 602 -16.31 23.57 10.12
CA GLU A 602 -17.07 24.18 9.04
C GLU A 602 -17.41 25.63 9.39
N SER A 603 -17.08 26.54 8.48
CA SER A 603 -17.41 27.96 8.62
C SER A 603 -17.81 28.53 7.27
N ALA A 604 -18.97 29.18 7.20
CA ALA A 604 -19.54 29.72 5.96
C ALA A 604 -19.60 28.70 4.79
N GLY A 605 -19.86 27.43 5.08
CA GLY A 605 -19.92 26.34 4.10
C GLY A 605 -18.56 25.83 3.63
N VAL A 606 -17.45 26.31 4.22
CA VAL A 606 -16.09 25.84 3.93
C VAL A 606 -15.67 24.84 5.00
N ILE A 607 -15.37 23.62 4.55
CA ILE A 607 -14.83 22.55 5.39
C ILE A 607 -13.31 22.71 5.47
N THR A 608 -12.81 22.82 6.69
CA THR A 608 -11.37 22.87 6.99
C THR A 608 -10.95 21.58 7.68
N ASN A 609 -9.95 20.90 7.12
CA ASN A 609 -9.37 19.70 7.71
C ASN A 609 -8.53 20.07 8.95
N THR A 610 -9.01 19.74 10.15
CA THR A 610 -8.29 19.92 11.42
C THR A 610 -7.59 18.63 11.86
N PHE A 611 -7.76 17.53 11.13
CA PHE A 611 -7.19 16.23 11.48
C PHE A 611 -5.66 16.22 11.44
N ASN A 612 -5.06 16.94 10.48
CA ASN A 612 -3.61 17.12 10.44
C ASN A 612 -3.08 17.77 11.73
N ASP A 613 -3.79 18.77 12.27
CA ASP A 613 -3.41 19.45 13.51
C ASP A 613 -3.54 18.51 14.72
N THR A 614 -4.59 17.71 14.75
CA THR A 614 -4.79 16.67 15.78
C THR A 614 -3.65 15.65 15.75
N LEU A 615 -3.28 15.13 14.58
CA LEU A 615 -2.16 14.19 14.47
C LEU A 615 -0.85 14.85 14.91
N ASN A 616 -0.57 16.08 14.47
CA ASN A 616 0.63 16.81 14.86
C ASN A 616 0.69 17.05 16.38
N LEU A 617 -0.44 17.38 17.01
CA LEU A 617 -0.50 17.63 18.45
C LEU A 617 -0.03 16.42 19.27
N PHE A 618 -0.41 15.21 18.86
CA PHE A 618 -0.15 13.99 19.65
C PHE A 618 1.04 13.16 19.16
N ASN A 619 1.56 13.42 17.96
CA ASN A 619 2.58 12.58 17.31
C ASN A 619 3.83 13.35 16.84
N SER A 620 3.93 14.66 17.10
CA SER A 620 5.03 15.54 16.62
C SER A 620 6.46 15.12 16.99
N ASN A 621 6.61 14.30 18.03
CA ASN A 621 7.91 13.75 18.41
C ASN A 621 8.52 12.89 17.29
N TRP A 622 7.70 12.14 16.55
CA TRP A 622 8.14 11.23 15.49
C TRP A 622 7.58 11.57 14.10
N MET A 623 6.31 11.95 14.00
CA MET A 623 5.65 12.30 12.74
C MET A 623 5.99 13.75 12.38
N LYS A 624 6.76 13.94 11.31
CA LYS A 624 7.26 15.27 10.88
C LYS A 624 6.44 15.89 9.77
N TYR A 625 5.70 15.08 9.02
CA TYR A 625 4.78 15.55 8.01
C TYR A 625 3.51 14.70 8.01
N ALA A 626 2.36 15.37 7.87
CA ALA A 626 1.08 14.71 7.66
C ALA A 626 0.17 15.51 6.73
N ASP A 627 -0.37 14.83 5.72
CA ASP A 627 -1.47 15.29 4.87
C ASP A 627 -2.50 14.18 4.70
N THR A 628 -3.50 14.20 5.58
CA THR A 628 -4.58 13.21 5.67
C THR A 628 -5.62 13.32 4.56
N ASN A 629 -5.63 14.42 3.80
CA ASN A 629 -6.61 14.65 2.75
C ASN A 629 -5.95 14.73 1.38
N ALA A 630 -5.35 13.62 0.92
CA ALA A 630 -4.60 13.58 -0.32
C ALA A 630 -4.89 12.32 -1.13
N GLN A 631 -4.84 12.47 -2.45
CA GLN A 631 -4.52 11.42 -3.40
C GLN A 631 -3.24 11.81 -4.14
N GLY A 632 -2.43 10.83 -4.53
CA GLY A 632 -1.18 11.09 -5.21
C GLY A 632 -0.20 9.93 -5.21
N TYR A 633 1.08 10.28 -5.31
CA TYR A 633 2.19 9.33 -5.34
C TYR A 633 3.47 9.97 -4.81
N ALA A 634 4.47 9.13 -4.54
CA ALA A 634 5.78 9.55 -4.07
C ALA A 634 6.89 9.25 -5.09
N VAL A 635 7.82 10.19 -5.28
CA VAL A 635 9.01 10.02 -6.14
C VAL A 635 10.28 10.18 -5.30
N VAL A 636 11.16 9.19 -5.37
CA VAL A 636 12.42 9.15 -4.63
C VAL A 636 13.60 9.36 -5.58
N SER A 637 14.52 10.24 -5.16
CA SER A 637 15.89 10.33 -5.65
C SER A 637 16.81 9.91 -4.52
N LEU A 638 17.63 8.89 -4.75
CA LEU A 638 18.51 8.30 -3.75
C LEU A 638 19.96 8.42 -4.20
N THR A 639 20.80 8.99 -3.35
CA THR A 639 22.25 9.12 -3.53
C THR A 639 22.97 8.50 -2.34
N GLU A 640 24.30 8.38 -2.39
CA GLU A 640 25.07 7.84 -1.26
C GLU A 640 24.86 8.65 0.04
N SER A 641 24.70 9.98 -0.05
CA SER A 641 24.60 10.86 1.11
C SER A 641 23.17 11.19 1.54
N GLN A 642 22.17 11.00 0.69
CA GLN A 642 20.82 11.51 0.93
C GLN A 642 19.75 10.75 0.15
N LEU A 643 18.61 10.52 0.81
CA LEU A 643 17.33 10.21 0.17
C LEU A 643 16.48 11.48 0.12
N SER A 644 15.97 11.82 -1.06
CA SER A 644 14.97 12.89 -1.27
C SER A 644 13.67 12.28 -1.78
N CYS A 645 12.58 12.43 -1.05
CA CYS A 645 11.25 11.97 -1.43
C CYS A 645 10.34 13.17 -1.70
N THR A 646 9.71 13.19 -2.88
CA THR A 646 8.72 14.19 -3.26
C THR A 646 7.34 13.56 -3.24
N PHE A 647 6.51 13.96 -2.29
CA PHE A 647 5.08 13.68 -2.31
C PHE A 647 4.39 14.61 -3.30
N LYS A 648 3.65 14.04 -4.25
CA LYS A 648 2.95 14.77 -5.30
C LYS A 648 1.46 14.58 -5.12
N LYS A 649 0.80 15.60 -4.57
CA LYS A 649 -0.64 15.62 -4.36
C LYS A 649 -1.35 16.00 -5.64
N LEU A 650 -2.42 15.28 -5.97
CA LEU A 650 -3.24 15.54 -7.16
C LEU A 650 -4.31 16.59 -6.87
N LYS A 651 -4.73 17.26 -7.95
CA LYS A 651 -5.96 18.07 -7.95
C LYS A 651 -7.15 17.13 -7.77
N PRO A 652 -8.26 17.60 -7.17
CA PRO A 652 -9.51 16.86 -7.20
C PRO A 652 -10.04 16.66 -8.62
N LEU A 653 -10.93 15.69 -8.78
CA LEU A 653 -11.75 15.48 -9.98
C LEU A 653 -12.47 16.77 -10.42
N ASP A 654 -12.55 17.01 -11.73
CA ASP A 654 -13.31 18.12 -12.33
C ASP A 654 -14.64 17.59 -12.88
N GLY A 655 -15.68 17.65 -12.06
CA GLY A 655 -16.97 17.03 -12.38
C GLY A 655 -16.86 15.51 -12.40
N ASP A 656 -16.96 14.91 -13.58
CA ASP A 656 -16.75 13.47 -13.84
C ASP A 656 -15.51 13.21 -14.73
N GLN A 657 -14.58 14.16 -14.80
CA GLN A 657 -13.37 14.07 -15.61
C GLN A 657 -12.11 14.22 -14.75
N ALA A 658 -11.04 13.54 -15.15
CA ALA A 658 -9.70 13.83 -14.66
C ALA A 658 -9.35 15.33 -14.81
N PRO A 659 -8.65 15.93 -13.84
CA PRO A 659 -8.28 17.34 -13.88
C PRO A 659 -7.30 17.63 -15.02
N ALA A 660 -7.34 18.87 -15.53
CA ALA A 660 -6.42 19.29 -16.58
C ALA A 660 -4.95 19.21 -16.15
N SER A 661 -4.10 18.70 -17.06
CA SER A 661 -2.64 18.66 -16.89
C SER A 661 -2.05 20.06 -16.66
N PRO A 662 -1.07 20.25 -15.75
CA PRO A 662 -0.56 19.22 -14.85
C PRO A 662 -1.60 18.85 -13.79
N ALA A 663 -1.82 17.55 -13.56
CA ALA A 663 -2.77 17.05 -12.56
C ALA A 663 -2.23 17.19 -11.13
N VAL A 664 -0.92 17.37 -10.95
CA VAL A 664 -0.30 17.65 -9.65
C VAL A 664 -0.72 19.05 -9.16
N ALA A 665 -1.36 19.10 -7.99
CA ALA A 665 -1.79 20.32 -7.31
C ALA A 665 -0.66 20.94 -6.48
N SER A 666 0.09 20.12 -5.75
CA SER A 666 1.18 20.55 -4.89
C SER A 666 2.24 19.46 -4.75
N GLN A 667 3.42 19.87 -4.31
CA GLN A 667 4.53 18.98 -4.03
C GLN A 667 5.11 19.30 -2.66
N GLN A 668 5.45 18.27 -1.89
CA GLN A 668 6.20 18.38 -0.66
C GLN A 668 7.48 17.56 -0.78
N VAL A 669 8.63 18.19 -0.58
CA VAL A 669 9.93 17.50 -0.57
C VAL A 669 10.33 17.19 0.86
N LEU A 670 10.76 15.96 1.08
CA LEU A 670 11.26 15.40 2.33
C LEU A 670 12.66 14.88 2.09
N THR A 671 13.54 15.02 3.06
CA THR A 671 14.91 14.51 2.96
C THR A 671 15.32 13.73 4.18
N VAL A 672 16.13 12.70 3.95
CA VAL A 672 16.78 11.87 4.97
C VAL A 672 18.27 11.84 4.65
N ALA A 673 19.10 12.33 5.58
CA ALA A 673 20.54 12.28 5.43
C ALA A 673 21.06 10.87 5.76
N ALA A 674 22.08 10.40 5.05
CA ALA A 674 22.73 9.14 5.41
C ALA A 674 23.31 9.23 6.83
N GLY A 675 23.04 8.22 7.63
CA GLY A 675 23.42 8.08 9.04
C GLY A 675 22.41 8.69 10.01
N ASP A 676 21.35 9.34 9.51
CA ASP A 676 20.37 10.06 10.33
C ASP A 676 18.97 9.44 10.17
N PRO A 677 18.39 8.83 11.23
CA PRO A 677 17.04 8.27 11.20
C PRO A 677 15.94 9.34 11.31
N ASN A 678 16.21 10.59 10.93
CA ASN A 678 15.26 11.71 10.97
C ASN A 678 14.88 12.22 9.58
N VAL A 679 13.64 12.70 9.48
CA VAL A 679 13.10 13.34 8.29
C VAL A 679 13.17 14.86 8.44
N SER A 680 13.69 15.53 7.41
CA SER A 680 13.61 16.98 7.26
C SER A 680 12.58 17.35 6.19
N VAL A 681 11.61 18.18 6.56
CA VAL A 681 10.61 18.74 5.65
C VAL A 681 11.19 19.99 4.99
N VAL A 682 11.35 19.97 3.67
CA VAL A 682 11.86 21.12 2.92
C VAL A 682 10.71 22.11 2.71
N LEU A 683 10.83 23.31 3.27
CA LEU A 683 9.84 24.35 3.08
C LEU A 683 9.78 24.77 1.59
N PRO A 684 8.59 25.03 1.04
CA PRO A 684 8.47 25.61 -0.30
C PRO A 684 9.26 26.92 -0.36
N VAL A 685 10.10 27.08 -1.38
CA VAL A 685 10.89 28.31 -1.62
C VAL A 685 10.02 29.42 -2.18
#